data_AF-A0AAV2UZJ7-F1
#
_entry.id   AF-A0AAV2UZJ7-F1
#
_cell.length_a   1.000
_cell.length_b   1.000
_cell.length_c   1.000
_cell.angle_alpha   90.00
_cell.angle_beta   90.00
_cell.angle_gamma   90.00
#
_symmetry.space_group_name_H-M   'P 1'
#
loop_
_entity.id
_entity.type
_entity.pdbx_description
1 polymer ?
#
loop_
_entity_poly.entity_id
_entity_poly.type
_entity_poly.pdbx_seq_one_letter_code
_entity_poly.pdbx_strand_id
1 'polypeptide(L)'
;MPINKQLYDVLSDLSKLAQEDEVLRNKALDDILKADPSKPDEFRKAIKDNEDFWKKYPVPNFGHLMTHETELTGLIGFRQQTPIPGYFTSDKFLDSQDTIHSFQKMHQLAAEQRVKLGLVKSDVDTLVAILKNNPEECRAYIESKKPGLGNFSEGNVHGWLKEEYTPTIPPKAINKSSGVLSDEAIKRIKEQARDLLLLKLINSSENTQLLKDLRDAMSKPEAERAANALGFPTEGNGVLFLSREVVDALEERVEKLEQEAAKAGFDSYVQSLSHDALLAKKNGLESTTAAGFKNSLDEPYKTYLPESEWQRAQGVLGARYLQAVLSSGTQNLKDALNAKDANALIAELKKPALLGPHDYIDKAVTEENLGSLKKNMMKGFINNIKDETNLKALDALKALDGAKNLDKFKEVLGKLGITPADWVKDTDLKDMKQWARARQFELEINRVSSLGSGAHSKLMSTLTQLPVEKQREILAKPQQLRHLMNAYESHVAEHYLGKNASGIAELLTENKRLEGFRAIHNAEVARVLANFKPEITLNDKQVAAINQALTTANSNPNTYTQATDYKTLIDAIKTQSGSVNQKDFYNAFNLNDDGSDFTSSTPRKDEMSKQQQHNQHIYAEYNSTSNSGNKKLLAVLLSIEKPVTFSKDIVNRFLRPLKDSETPQEYADRLFGENPTNPANKKFKDDLLRELTPTVFNEIKNDLRKQELLDTNPANVMAAIKDLNTEFEAIKKITGPIRTNADKLKFINDIDPVHLYNPTFQGTARSKAAQMKERYEGLSRDCELVVDQLRRQVIALEGHLKSLPKDGQFKASGLTLEQKEEIKKLRTDLQTELDAVRKDLDFYKKIQGKLETIVKEVDVAAKGKMHYYYSSEGIKRHPPVSRDQIPPLPNVPNPSLRSSTTATTGSNGRIQEFLVGEKIPEGQIVVVDVSHKTAPKSGAPVETIGRYTQDNNVPDQVTSKKGEISKVPGSKFEILQFPTQVPPPNPPSGDPLVEAKVNFSMAMAADILASLDSPPTKDKPIRLRGSNPEELEYLYTALVILGEKNPKFKFNRDAIEVNSAVFHPDNVKGRLWGFSSNSLYSQVFTNTGLTETQNIIQSKIKHMQQMTDEKFSPQKEREKVDSKVQEITDKQSKMKKELNPVHKTTERTIEQEGPAPESPSTGMRK
;
A
#
# COMPACT_ATOMS: atom_id res chain seq x y z
N MET A 1 4.31 88.39 -17.61
CA MET A 1 5.37 87.48 -17.09
C MET A 1 5.62 86.40 -18.12
N PRO A 2 6.88 86.00 -18.40
CA PRO A 2 7.19 84.95 -19.36
C PRO A 2 6.64 83.58 -18.94
N ILE A 3 6.36 82.71 -19.90
CA ILE A 3 5.73 81.39 -19.68
C ILE A 3 6.74 80.22 -19.62
N ASN A 4 8.04 80.50 -19.52
CA ASN A 4 9.09 79.47 -19.60
C ASN A 4 8.84 78.29 -18.66
N LYS A 5 8.50 78.57 -17.39
CA LYS A 5 8.20 77.54 -16.40
C LYS A 5 6.99 76.70 -16.80
N GLN A 6 5.91 77.32 -17.28
CA GLN A 6 4.67 76.62 -17.63
C GLN A 6 4.87 75.71 -18.84
N LEU A 7 5.61 76.17 -19.86
CA LEU A 7 5.97 75.34 -21.00
C LEU A 7 6.89 74.19 -20.57
N TYR A 8 7.87 74.47 -19.70
CA TYR A 8 8.75 73.44 -19.13
C TYR A 8 7.98 72.40 -18.30
N ASP A 9 7.03 72.83 -17.47
CA ASP A 9 6.18 71.95 -16.68
C ASP A 9 5.36 71.01 -17.59
N VAL A 10 4.79 71.54 -18.69
CA VAL A 10 4.09 70.72 -19.69
C VAL A 10 5.03 69.74 -20.38
N LEU A 11 6.22 70.18 -20.78
CA LEU A 11 7.24 69.31 -21.38
C LEU A 11 7.77 68.27 -20.38
N SER A 12 7.74 68.52 -19.08
CA SER A 12 8.22 67.56 -18.08
C SER A 12 7.19 66.46 -17.78
N ASP A 13 5.91 66.72 -18.07
CA ASP A 13 4.81 65.81 -17.79
C ASP A 13 4.55 64.85 -18.98
N LEU A 14 5.29 63.74 -19.00
CA LEU A 14 5.14 62.69 -20.02
C LEU A 14 3.69 62.17 -20.12
N SER A 15 2.97 62.11 -19.00
CA SER A 15 1.61 61.56 -18.95
C SER A 15 0.62 62.46 -19.70
N LYS A 16 0.74 63.78 -19.54
CA LYS A 16 -0.07 64.76 -20.30
C LYS A 16 0.26 64.71 -21.79
N LEU A 17 1.55 64.66 -22.13
CA LEU A 17 1.98 64.57 -23.53
C LEU A 17 1.47 63.27 -24.18
N ALA A 18 1.51 62.14 -23.47
CA ALA A 18 1.07 60.86 -24.01
C ALA A 18 -0.43 60.81 -24.36
N GLN A 19 -1.27 61.61 -23.70
CA GLN A 19 -2.72 61.69 -23.95
C GLN A 19 -3.09 62.48 -25.21
N GLU A 20 -2.18 63.31 -25.73
CA GLU A 20 -2.42 64.10 -26.93
C GLU A 20 -2.29 63.29 -28.22
N ASP A 21 -2.89 63.83 -29.28
CA ASP A 21 -2.74 63.30 -30.64
C ASP A 21 -1.25 63.15 -31.00
N GLU A 22 -0.88 61.93 -31.36
CA GLU A 22 0.51 61.54 -31.59
C GLU A 22 1.17 62.34 -32.71
N VAL A 23 0.44 62.62 -33.78
CA VAL A 23 0.97 63.34 -34.95
C VAL A 23 1.23 64.81 -34.56
N LEU A 24 0.25 65.46 -33.93
CA LEU A 24 0.37 66.86 -33.53
C LEU A 24 1.45 67.06 -32.45
N ARG A 25 1.50 66.18 -31.45
CA ARG A 25 2.51 66.23 -30.40
C ARG A 25 3.91 65.99 -30.94
N ASN A 26 4.11 64.93 -31.71
CA ASN A 26 5.43 64.59 -32.23
C ASN A 26 5.93 65.73 -33.14
N LYS A 27 5.05 66.31 -33.96
CA LYS A 27 5.38 67.51 -34.75
C LYS A 27 5.80 68.68 -33.87
N ALA A 28 5.05 69.00 -32.80
CA ALA A 28 5.38 70.11 -31.91
C ALA A 28 6.74 69.92 -31.21
N LEU A 29 7.07 68.68 -30.81
CA LEU A 29 8.37 68.35 -30.23
C LEU A 29 9.49 68.36 -31.28
N ASP A 30 9.26 67.78 -32.46
CA ASP A 30 10.25 67.73 -33.55
C ASP A 30 10.58 69.15 -34.07
N ASP A 31 9.60 70.07 -34.07
CA ASP A 31 9.84 71.48 -34.42
C ASP A 31 10.65 72.23 -33.35
N ILE A 32 10.42 71.96 -32.05
CA ILE A 32 11.28 72.47 -30.96
C ILE A 32 12.70 71.96 -31.17
N LEU A 33 12.86 70.68 -31.50
CA LEU A 33 14.16 70.05 -31.67
C LEU A 33 14.93 70.57 -32.88
N LYS A 34 14.23 70.97 -33.94
CA LYS A 34 14.82 71.55 -35.14
C LYS A 34 15.33 72.98 -34.92
N ALA A 35 14.73 73.73 -34.00
CA ALA A 35 15.10 75.12 -33.72
C ALA A 35 16.44 75.22 -32.95
N ASP A 36 17.22 76.26 -33.25
CA ASP A 36 18.44 76.59 -32.49
C ASP A 36 18.09 77.26 -31.16
N PRO A 37 18.31 76.61 -30.00
CA PRO A 37 17.95 77.16 -28.70
C PRO A 37 18.80 78.38 -28.30
N SER A 38 19.92 78.66 -28.98
CA SER A 38 20.72 79.86 -28.76
C SER A 38 20.19 81.08 -29.53
N LYS A 39 19.23 80.88 -30.44
CA LYS A 39 18.59 81.93 -31.24
C LYS A 39 17.14 82.15 -30.79
N PRO A 40 16.87 83.19 -29.98
CA PRO A 40 15.56 83.39 -29.38
C PRO A 40 14.41 83.46 -30.38
N ASP A 41 14.63 84.10 -31.53
CA ASP A 41 13.59 84.27 -32.55
C ASP A 41 13.19 82.94 -33.21
N GLU A 42 14.16 82.05 -33.48
CA GLU A 42 13.90 80.72 -34.05
C GLU A 42 13.16 79.83 -33.04
N PHE A 43 13.60 79.81 -31.78
CA PHE A 43 12.99 78.99 -30.73
C PHE A 43 11.55 79.44 -30.41
N ARG A 44 11.31 80.75 -30.25
CA ARG A 44 9.96 81.30 -30.04
C ARG A 44 9.05 80.98 -31.22
N LYS A 45 9.57 81.07 -32.45
CA LYS A 45 8.82 80.76 -33.66
C LYS A 45 8.38 79.29 -33.69
N ALA A 46 9.24 78.34 -33.29
CA ALA A 46 8.88 76.92 -33.25
C ALA A 46 7.70 76.62 -32.29
N ILE A 47 7.64 77.33 -31.14
CA ILE A 47 6.50 77.25 -30.23
C ILE A 47 5.26 77.90 -30.86
N LYS A 48 5.39 79.09 -31.45
CA LYS A 48 4.28 79.83 -32.07
C LYS A 48 3.69 79.10 -33.27
N ASP A 49 4.50 78.47 -34.11
CA ASP A 49 4.05 77.72 -35.28
C ASP A 49 3.20 76.49 -34.91
N ASN A 50 3.29 76.03 -33.66
CA ASN A 50 2.48 74.94 -33.11
C ASN A 50 1.45 75.45 -32.09
N GLU A 51 0.98 76.69 -32.24
CA GLU A 51 0.06 77.35 -31.32
C GLU A 51 -1.18 76.51 -30.97
N ASP A 52 -1.81 75.85 -31.95
CA ASP A 52 -3.04 75.08 -31.72
C ASP A 52 -2.81 73.86 -30.82
N PHE A 53 -1.59 73.32 -30.78
CA PHE A 53 -1.21 72.29 -29.82
C PHE A 53 -1.06 72.90 -28.42
N TRP A 54 -0.35 74.01 -28.29
CA TRP A 54 -0.04 74.63 -26.99
C TRP A 54 -1.24 75.32 -26.32
N LYS A 55 -2.24 75.79 -27.09
CA LYS A 55 -3.50 76.38 -26.57
C LYS A 55 -4.28 75.45 -25.63
N LYS A 56 -4.08 74.14 -25.74
CA LYS A 56 -4.78 73.13 -24.92
C LYS A 56 -4.35 73.13 -23.46
N TYR A 57 -3.19 73.70 -23.15
CA TYR A 57 -2.63 73.67 -21.80
C TYR A 57 -2.99 74.95 -21.04
N PRO A 58 -3.88 74.87 -20.03
CA PRO A 58 -4.31 76.04 -19.28
C PRO A 58 -3.18 76.57 -18.39
N VAL A 59 -3.14 77.89 -18.23
CA VAL A 59 -2.24 78.58 -17.31
C VAL A 59 -3.07 79.25 -16.21
N PRO A 60 -2.86 78.92 -14.92
CA PRO A 60 -3.63 79.49 -13.82
C PRO A 60 -3.61 81.03 -13.87
N ASN A 61 -4.79 81.66 -13.84
CA ASN A 61 -4.98 83.12 -13.87
C ASN A 61 -4.60 83.85 -15.19
N PHE A 62 -4.14 83.13 -16.23
CA PHE A 62 -3.66 83.73 -17.49
C PHE A 62 -4.24 83.09 -18.77
N GLY A 63 -5.19 82.15 -18.66
CA GLY A 63 -5.82 81.50 -19.81
C GLY A 63 -5.11 80.20 -20.19
N HIS A 64 -4.25 80.23 -21.21
CA HIS A 64 -3.47 79.10 -21.72
C HIS A 64 -2.07 79.54 -22.18
N LEU A 65 -1.19 78.59 -22.52
CA LEU A 65 0.20 78.91 -22.92
C LEU A 65 0.31 79.94 -24.05
N MET A 66 -0.66 79.98 -24.97
CA MET A 66 -0.65 80.91 -26.11
C MET A 66 -1.47 82.19 -25.90
N THR A 67 -1.83 82.55 -24.66
CA THR A 67 -2.64 83.75 -24.39
C THR A 67 -1.78 85.01 -24.56
N HIS A 68 -2.28 86.02 -25.29
CA HIS A 68 -1.57 87.28 -25.48
C HIS A 68 -1.61 88.13 -24.21
N GLU A 69 -0.46 88.68 -23.83
CA GLU A 69 -0.44 89.76 -22.83
C GLU A 69 -0.98 91.05 -23.47
N THR A 70 -1.88 91.73 -22.75
CA THR A 70 -2.50 92.99 -23.19
C THR A 70 -2.02 94.15 -22.32
N GLU A 71 -1.79 95.31 -22.91
CA GLU A 71 -1.52 96.55 -22.19
C GLU A 71 -2.78 97.41 -22.04
N LEU A 72 -2.83 98.22 -20.98
CA LEU A 72 -3.93 99.16 -20.75
C LEU A 72 -3.60 100.50 -21.39
N THR A 73 -4.30 100.86 -22.46
CA THR A 73 -4.13 102.14 -23.16
C THR A 73 -5.32 103.07 -22.89
N GLY A 74 -5.05 104.36 -22.61
CA GLY A 74 -6.07 105.40 -22.37
C GLY A 74 -5.88 106.25 -21.09
N LEU A 75 -6.52 107.43 -21.04
CA LEU A 75 -6.56 108.32 -19.86
C LEU A 75 -7.43 107.72 -18.74
N ILE A 76 -7.11 108.04 -17.48
CA ILE A 76 -7.74 107.47 -16.27
C ILE A 76 -9.27 107.60 -16.36
N GLY A 77 -9.96 106.46 -16.48
CA GLY A 77 -11.42 106.35 -16.65
C GLY A 77 -11.88 105.58 -17.90
N PHE A 78 -11.04 105.45 -18.94
CA PHE A 78 -11.38 104.77 -20.21
C PHE A 78 -10.23 103.85 -20.70
N ARG A 79 -9.81 102.87 -19.91
CA ARG A 79 -8.72 101.95 -20.32
C ARG A 79 -9.26 100.81 -21.19
N GLN A 80 -8.69 100.61 -22.37
CA GLN A 80 -8.90 99.42 -23.21
C GLN A 80 -7.70 98.46 -23.08
N GLN A 81 -7.96 97.15 -23.12
CA GLN A 81 -6.92 96.12 -23.20
C GLN A 81 -6.58 95.86 -24.67
N THR A 82 -5.37 96.21 -25.09
CA THR A 82 -4.88 95.97 -26.45
C THR A 82 -3.74 94.95 -26.43
N PRO A 83 -3.71 93.93 -27.32
CA PRO A 83 -2.60 93.00 -27.41
C PRO A 83 -1.27 93.73 -27.62
N ILE A 84 -0.22 93.33 -26.90
CA ILE A 84 1.12 93.91 -27.08
C ILE A 84 1.65 93.49 -28.46
N PRO A 85 1.94 94.43 -29.40
CA PRO A 85 2.52 94.10 -30.69
C PRO A 85 3.88 93.40 -30.52
N GLY A 86 4.11 92.29 -31.23
CA GLY A 86 5.35 91.52 -31.13
C GLY A 86 5.51 90.70 -29.84
N TYR A 87 4.43 90.46 -29.09
CA TYR A 87 4.47 89.67 -27.84
C TYR A 87 5.20 88.33 -28.01
N PHE A 88 4.81 87.51 -28.98
CA PHE A 88 5.40 86.18 -29.22
C PHE A 88 6.85 86.18 -29.70
N THR A 89 7.37 87.32 -30.16
CA THR A 89 8.78 87.46 -30.55
C THR A 89 9.64 88.03 -29.42
N SER A 90 9.04 88.36 -28.27
CA SER A 90 9.71 89.06 -27.15
C SER A 90 9.98 88.17 -25.93
N ASP A 91 10.89 88.62 -25.05
CA ASP A 91 11.14 87.98 -23.73
C ASP A 91 9.92 88.01 -22.80
N LYS A 92 8.88 88.80 -23.10
CA LYS A 92 7.61 88.79 -22.32
C LYS A 92 6.78 87.53 -22.56
N PHE A 93 6.96 86.88 -23.71
CA PHE A 93 6.37 85.58 -24.02
C PHE A 93 7.28 84.47 -23.48
N LEU A 94 8.51 84.38 -24.00
CA LEU A 94 9.50 83.41 -23.56
C LEU A 94 10.83 84.12 -23.34
N ASP A 95 11.28 84.18 -22.09
CA ASP A 95 12.48 84.87 -21.67
C ASP A 95 13.73 84.07 -22.06
N SER A 96 14.57 84.66 -22.90
CA SER A 96 15.83 84.06 -23.36
C SER A 96 16.93 84.05 -22.28
N GLN A 97 16.76 84.82 -21.20
CA GLN A 97 17.72 84.92 -20.09
C GLN A 97 17.31 84.09 -18.86
N ASP A 98 16.22 83.32 -18.92
CA ASP A 98 15.83 82.40 -17.84
C ASP A 98 16.89 81.30 -17.66
N THR A 99 17.56 81.29 -16.50
CA THR A 99 18.63 80.33 -16.18
C THR A 99 18.10 79.00 -15.63
N ILE A 100 16.85 78.98 -15.16
CA ILE A 100 16.21 77.80 -14.57
C ILE A 100 15.49 76.99 -15.65
N HIS A 101 14.69 77.65 -16.50
CA HIS A 101 13.92 77.08 -17.60
C HIS A 101 14.37 77.68 -18.94
N SER A 102 15.66 77.57 -19.23
CA SER A 102 16.26 78.09 -20.46
C SER A 102 15.78 77.34 -21.71
N PHE A 103 15.93 77.96 -22.88
CA PHE A 103 15.60 77.32 -24.16
C PHE A 103 16.39 76.02 -24.37
N GLN A 104 17.66 76.01 -23.96
CA GLN A 104 18.48 74.80 -23.99
C GLN A 104 17.89 73.66 -23.14
N LYS A 105 17.42 73.96 -21.92
CA LYS A 105 16.81 72.96 -21.04
C LYS A 105 15.47 72.45 -21.58
N MET A 106 14.66 73.32 -22.18
CA MET A 106 13.42 72.94 -22.85
C MET A 106 13.68 72.10 -24.10
N HIS A 107 14.72 72.42 -24.88
CA HIS A 107 15.16 71.65 -26.04
C HIS A 107 15.61 70.24 -25.65
N GLN A 108 16.48 70.12 -24.63
CA GLN A 108 16.92 68.84 -24.07
C GLN A 108 15.76 68.01 -23.50
N LEU A 109 14.83 68.67 -22.81
CA LEU A 109 13.66 68.00 -22.25
C LEU A 109 12.72 67.51 -23.37
N ALA A 110 12.47 68.32 -24.39
CA ALA A 110 11.72 67.90 -25.57
C ALA A 110 12.36 66.70 -26.27
N ALA A 111 13.70 66.64 -26.31
CA ALA A 111 14.45 65.51 -26.88
C ALA A 111 14.21 64.24 -26.06
N GLU A 112 14.34 64.33 -24.74
CA GLU A 112 14.09 63.22 -23.83
C GLU A 112 12.66 62.70 -23.96
N GLN A 113 11.66 63.58 -23.95
CA GLN A 113 10.26 63.17 -24.08
C GLN A 113 9.96 62.55 -25.44
N ARG A 114 10.54 63.09 -26.52
CA ARG A 114 10.29 62.57 -27.86
C ARG A 114 10.72 61.11 -28.01
N VAL A 115 11.82 60.73 -27.36
CA VAL A 115 12.27 59.32 -27.28
C VAL A 115 11.35 58.52 -26.39
N LYS A 116 11.07 58.98 -25.16
CA LYS A 116 10.21 58.26 -24.19
C LYS A 116 8.82 57.96 -24.77
N LEU A 117 8.21 58.91 -25.46
CA LEU A 117 6.92 58.75 -26.14
C LEU A 117 6.97 57.71 -27.27
N GLY A 118 8.08 57.67 -28.03
CA GLY A 118 8.29 56.65 -29.06
C GLY A 118 8.46 55.23 -28.49
N LEU A 119 9.04 55.11 -27.30
CA LEU A 119 9.26 53.80 -26.64
C LEU A 119 7.96 53.12 -26.20
N VAL A 120 6.92 53.88 -25.86
CA VAL A 120 5.63 53.33 -25.35
C VAL A 120 5.05 52.26 -26.29
N LYS A 121 5.16 52.47 -27.60
CA LYS A 121 4.64 51.54 -28.64
C LYS A 121 5.73 50.69 -29.29
N SER A 122 6.97 50.75 -28.81
CA SER A 122 8.08 50.00 -29.37
C SER A 122 8.00 48.50 -29.04
N ASP A 123 8.60 47.68 -29.90
CA ASP A 123 8.74 46.23 -29.71
C ASP A 123 9.75 45.88 -28.60
N VAL A 124 9.72 44.61 -28.18
CA VAL A 124 10.62 44.08 -27.13
C VAL A 124 12.09 44.27 -27.51
N ASP A 125 12.45 44.03 -28.77
CA ASP A 125 13.84 44.13 -29.24
C ASP A 125 14.38 45.56 -29.12
N THR A 126 13.55 46.55 -29.40
CA THR A 126 13.90 47.97 -29.26
C THR A 126 14.09 48.34 -27.78
N LEU A 127 13.22 47.87 -26.89
CA LEU A 127 13.37 48.10 -25.45
C LEU A 127 14.64 47.43 -24.88
N VAL A 128 14.91 46.19 -25.32
CA VAL A 128 16.13 45.45 -24.95
C VAL A 128 17.38 46.15 -25.47
N ALA A 129 17.39 46.62 -26.72
CA ALA A 129 18.52 47.31 -27.30
C ALA A 129 18.83 48.64 -26.58
N ILE A 130 17.80 49.40 -26.21
CA ILE A 130 17.97 50.61 -25.38
C ILE A 130 18.61 50.27 -24.04
N LEU A 131 18.26 49.16 -23.40
CA LEU A 131 18.86 48.73 -22.13
C LEU A 131 20.30 48.24 -22.28
N LYS A 132 20.60 47.49 -23.35
CA LYS A 132 21.93 46.90 -23.61
C LYS A 132 23.01 47.92 -23.98
N ASN A 133 22.68 48.91 -24.81
CA ASN A 133 23.65 49.87 -25.34
C ASN A 133 24.13 50.85 -24.26
N ASN A 134 25.42 51.17 -24.19
CA ASN A 134 25.91 52.24 -23.32
C ASN A 134 25.37 53.63 -23.78
N PRO A 135 25.56 54.74 -23.03
CA PRO A 135 24.94 56.02 -23.40
C PRO A 135 25.26 56.53 -24.82
N GLU A 136 26.49 56.34 -25.31
CA GLU A 136 26.88 56.77 -26.65
C GLU A 136 26.31 55.85 -27.74
N GLU A 137 26.38 54.54 -27.55
CA GLU A 137 25.75 53.53 -28.42
C GLU A 137 24.23 53.72 -28.46
N CYS A 138 23.61 54.12 -27.35
CA CYS A 138 22.17 54.33 -27.23
C CYS A 138 21.70 55.55 -28.03
N ARG A 139 22.50 56.63 -28.08
CA ARG A 139 22.19 57.79 -28.94
C ARG A 139 22.25 57.42 -30.42
N ALA A 140 23.28 56.68 -30.84
CA ALA A 140 23.37 56.17 -32.21
C ALA A 140 22.19 55.22 -32.54
N TYR A 141 21.78 54.38 -31.58
CA TYR A 141 20.62 53.53 -31.75
C TYR A 141 19.31 54.31 -31.91
N ILE A 142 19.12 55.39 -31.15
CA ILE A 142 17.95 56.28 -31.29
C ILE A 142 17.90 56.88 -32.71
N GLU A 143 19.04 57.33 -33.24
CA GLU A 143 19.16 57.82 -34.63
C GLU A 143 18.82 56.71 -35.66
N SER A 144 19.27 55.48 -35.44
CA SER A 144 18.94 54.33 -36.31
C SER A 144 17.45 53.99 -36.37
N LYS A 145 16.67 54.42 -35.37
CA LYS A 145 15.23 54.17 -35.24
C LYS A 145 14.38 55.37 -35.66
N LYS A 146 14.95 56.36 -36.33
CA LYS A 146 14.17 57.49 -36.87
C LYS A 146 13.14 57.04 -37.92
N PRO A 147 11.94 57.64 -37.96
CA PRO A 147 11.43 58.69 -37.07
C PRO A 147 10.76 58.17 -35.79
N GLY A 148 10.75 56.86 -35.56
CA GLY A 148 10.00 56.22 -34.47
C GLY A 148 10.37 56.76 -33.08
N LEU A 149 11.66 56.86 -32.78
CA LEU A 149 12.15 57.42 -31.52
C LEU A 149 12.47 58.92 -31.59
N GLY A 150 12.05 59.61 -32.64
CA GLY A 150 12.40 61.01 -32.93
C GLY A 150 13.20 61.13 -34.22
N ASN A 151 13.19 62.30 -34.84
CA ASN A 151 13.93 62.55 -36.09
C ASN A 151 15.40 62.93 -35.83
N PHE A 152 16.05 62.21 -34.90
CA PHE A 152 17.42 62.48 -34.48
C PHE A 152 18.40 62.12 -35.60
N SER A 153 18.91 63.15 -36.29
CA SER A 153 20.04 63.06 -37.21
C SER A 153 20.60 64.45 -37.49
N GLU A 154 21.81 64.52 -38.04
CA GLU A 154 22.42 65.78 -38.49
C GLU A 154 21.46 66.56 -39.40
N GLY A 155 21.25 67.84 -39.09
CA GLY A 155 20.37 68.75 -39.85
C GLY A 155 18.86 68.67 -39.52
N ASN A 156 18.40 67.62 -38.82
CA ASN A 156 16.99 67.48 -38.42
C ASN A 156 16.74 67.87 -36.96
N VAL A 157 17.74 67.71 -36.09
CA VAL A 157 17.74 68.17 -34.70
C VAL A 157 18.96 69.07 -34.49
N HIS A 158 18.73 70.29 -34.03
CA HIS A 158 19.81 71.23 -33.75
C HIS A 158 20.70 70.70 -32.61
N GLY A 159 22.02 70.78 -32.79
CA GLY A 159 23.00 70.25 -31.84
C GLY A 159 23.24 68.74 -31.91
N TRP A 160 22.61 68.03 -32.86
CA TRP A 160 22.91 66.62 -33.12
C TRP A 160 24.19 66.48 -33.95
N LEU A 161 25.19 65.81 -33.38
CA LEU A 161 26.50 65.56 -33.98
C LEU A 161 26.45 64.37 -34.95
N LYS A 162 27.39 64.36 -35.88
CA LYS A 162 27.62 63.24 -36.81
C LYS A 162 27.98 61.95 -36.04
N GLU A 163 27.45 60.82 -36.49
CA GLU A 163 27.77 59.50 -35.95
C GLU A 163 29.27 59.16 -36.07
N GLU A 164 29.82 58.58 -35.01
CA GLU A 164 31.18 58.06 -34.92
C GLU A 164 31.17 56.53 -34.71
N TYR A 165 32.32 55.87 -34.78
CA TYR A 165 32.46 54.43 -34.54
C TYR A 165 33.55 54.13 -33.52
N THR A 166 33.30 53.17 -32.63
CA THR A 166 34.33 52.67 -31.71
C THR A 166 35.44 51.93 -32.46
N PRO A 167 36.69 51.98 -31.97
CA PRO A 167 37.80 51.22 -32.54
C PRO A 167 37.79 49.72 -32.15
N THR A 168 36.62 49.16 -31.78
CA THR A 168 36.46 47.75 -31.41
C THR A 168 36.22 46.87 -32.63
N ILE A 169 36.36 45.54 -32.50
CA ILE A 169 35.97 44.59 -33.56
C ILE A 169 34.80 43.74 -33.03
N PRO A 170 33.60 43.84 -33.63
CA PRO A 170 33.22 44.74 -34.72
C PRO A 170 33.14 46.22 -34.27
N PRO A 171 33.30 47.18 -35.21
CA PRO A 171 33.05 48.59 -34.91
C PRO A 171 31.60 48.80 -34.51
N LYS A 172 31.36 49.59 -33.45
CA LYS A 172 30.01 49.94 -33.02
C LYS A 172 29.74 51.42 -33.25
N ALA A 173 28.55 51.72 -33.77
CA ALA A 173 28.08 53.10 -33.91
C ALA A 173 27.91 53.75 -32.53
N ILE A 174 28.46 54.95 -32.38
CA ILE A 174 28.36 55.78 -31.18
C ILE A 174 28.02 57.21 -31.58
N ASN A 175 27.25 57.89 -30.75
CA ASN A 175 26.93 59.30 -30.94
C ASN A 175 27.16 60.08 -29.63
N LYS A 176 27.90 61.19 -29.72
CA LYS A 176 28.33 62.01 -28.57
C LYS A 176 27.48 63.27 -28.37
N SER A 177 26.26 63.30 -28.89
CA SER A 177 25.30 64.43 -28.78
C SER A 177 24.73 64.63 -27.37
N SER A 178 25.58 64.72 -26.35
CA SER A 178 25.21 64.93 -24.95
C SER A 178 24.57 66.30 -24.69
N GLY A 179 24.80 67.27 -25.60
CA GLY A 179 24.14 68.58 -25.58
C GLY A 179 22.64 68.53 -25.88
N VAL A 180 22.15 67.49 -26.54
CA VAL A 180 20.72 67.28 -26.86
C VAL A 180 20.11 66.22 -25.96
N LEU A 181 20.68 65.02 -25.96
CA LEU A 181 20.31 63.93 -25.05
C LEU A 181 21.45 63.74 -24.05
N SER A 182 21.38 64.35 -22.87
CA SER A 182 22.40 64.18 -21.83
C SER A 182 22.49 62.72 -21.33
N ASP A 183 23.59 62.35 -20.67
CA ASP A 183 23.72 61.00 -20.10
C ASP A 183 22.60 60.71 -19.08
N GLU A 184 22.20 61.72 -18.32
CA GLU A 184 21.04 61.64 -17.40
C GLU A 184 19.71 61.46 -18.15
N ALA A 185 19.53 62.10 -19.31
CA ALA A 185 18.36 61.88 -20.16
C ALA A 185 18.34 60.43 -20.69
N ILE A 186 19.49 59.91 -21.16
CA ILE A 186 19.60 58.51 -21.60
C ILE A 186 19.32 57.53 -20.46
N LYS A 187 19.79 57.82 -19.24
CA LYS A 187 19.46 57.03 -18.04
C LYS A 187 17.95 57.00 -17.78
N ARG A 188 17.26 58.15 -17.82
CA ARG A 188 15.79 58.21 -17.66
C ARG A 188 15.02 57.56 -18.80
N ILE A 189 15.57 57.56 -20.02
CA ILE A 189 15.05 56.80 -21.16
C ILE A 189 15.17 55.30 -20.91
N LYS A 190 16.30 54.83 -20.36
CA LYS A 190 16.49 53.43 -19.96
C LYS A 190 15.55 53.01 -18.82
N GLU A 191 15.30 53.88 -17.85
CA GLU A 191 14.33 53.63 -16.78
C GLU A 191 12.90 53.44 -17.35
N GLN A 192 12.49 54.26 -18.32
CA GLN A 192 11.21 54.07 -19.03
C GLN A 192 11.18 52.77 -19.85
N ALA A 193 12.28 52.45 -20.55
CA ALA A 193 12.39 51.23 -21.35
C ALA A 193 12.34 49.97 -20.47
N ARG A 194 12.96 50.03 -19.28
CA ARG A 194 12.91 48.97 -18.26
C ARG A 194 11.48 48.66 -17.87
N ASP A 195 10.70 49.67 -17.47
CA ASP A 195 9.34 49.47 -16.98
C ASP A 195 8.44 48.90 -18.09
N LEU A 196 8.51 49.46 -19.29
CA LEU A 196 7.77 48.95 -20.45
C LEU A 196 8.14 47.50 -20.80
N LEU A 197 9.42 47.13 -20.70
CA LEU A 197 9.85 45.76 -20.95
C LEU A 197 9.34 44.82 -19.86
N LEU A 198 9.51 45.16 -18.59
CA LEU A 198 9.04 44.33 -17.47
C LEU A 198 7.54 44.11 -17.54
N LEU A 199 6.73 45.15 -17.80
CA LEU A 199 5.29 45.00 -17.98
C LEU A 199 4.93 44.01 -19.10
N LYS A 200 5.63 44.04 -20.23
CA LYS A 200 5.43 43.09 -21.34
C LYS A 200 5.82 41.67 -20.95
N LEU A 201 6.96 41.49 -20.27
CA LEU A 201 7.45 40.17 -19.84
C LEU A 201 6.53 39.56 -18.78
N ILE A 202 6.07 40.35 -17.80
CA ILE A 202 5.14 39.94 -16.75
C ILE A 202 3.82 39.46 -17.35
N ASN A 203 3.22 40.28 -18.22
CA ASN A 203 1.93 39.94 -18.83
C ASN A 203 2.00 38.69 -19.73
N SER A 204 3.17 38.43 -20.33
CA SER A 204 3.38 37.28 -21.22
C SER A 204 3.79 36.00 -20.50
N SER A 205 4.27 36.10 -19.25
CA SER A 205 4.72 34.93 -18.50
C SER A 205 3.54 34.15 -17.92
N GLU A 206 3.62 32.82 -18.01
CA GLU A 206 2.72 31.87 -17.33
C GLU A 206 3.41 31.23 -16.10
N ASN A 207 4.69 31.53 -15.86
CA ASN A 207 5.43 30.96 -14.75
C ASN A 207 5.21 31.76 -13.47
N THR A 208 4.17 31.40 -12.73
CA THR A 208 3.76 32.07 -11.48
C THR A 208 4.88 32.11 -10.44
N GLN A 209 5.73 31.07 -10.36
CA GLN A 209 6.82 31.04 -9.38
C GLN A 209 7.88 32.09 -9.68
N LEU A 210 8.30 32.24 -10.94
CA LEU A 210 9.27 33.29 -11.31
C LEU A 210 8.70 34.70 -11.10
N LEU A 211 7.41 34.88 -11.33
CA LEU A 211 6.73 36.15 -11.05
C LEU A 211 6.69 36.46 -9.54
N LYS A 212 6.43 35.45 -8.70
CA LYS A 212 6.53 35.57 -7.24
C LYS A 212 7.95 35.83 -6.78
N ASP A 213 8.94 35.13 -7.34
CA ASP A 213 10.36 35.35 -7.01
C ASP A 213 10.78 36.79 -7.30
N LEU A 214 10.24 37.40 -8.37
CA LEU A 214 10.47 38.81 -8.68
C LEU A 214 9.73 39.75 -7.71
N ARG A 215 8.48 39.42 -7.34
CA ARG A 215 7.63 40.24 -6.46
C ARG A 215 8.15 40.25 -5.03
N ASP A 216 8.53 39.08 -4.54
CA ASP A 216 8.94 38.82 -3.17
C ASP A 216 10.46 39.03 -2.97
N ALA A 217 11.17 39.48 -4.01
CA ALA A 217 12.59 39.78 -3.95
C ALA A 217 12.86 40.92 -2.94
N MET A 218 13.69 40.62 -1.94
CA MET A 218 14.05 41.58 -0.89
C MET A 218 15.41 42.24 -1.15
N SER A 219 16.09 41.85 -2.23
CA SER A 219 17.39 42.36 -2.61
C SER A 219 17.55 42.50 -4.13
N LYS A 220 18.43 43.41 -4.55
CA LYS A 220 18.73 43.63 -5.97
C LYS A 220 19.20 42.35 -6.68
N PRO A 221 20.12 41.51 -6.13
CA PRO A 221 20.54 40.27 -6.79
C PRO A 221 19.40 39.25 -6.98
N GLU A 222 18.44 39.19 -6.07
CA GLU A 222 17.24 38.33 -6.20
C GLU A 222 16.33 38.84 -7.31
N ALA A 223 16.05 40.15 -7.33
CA ALA A 223 15.26 40.79 -8.37
C ALA A 223 15.92 40.62 -9.75
N GLU A 224 17.25 40.78 -9.85
CA GLU A 224 18.00 40.51 -11.07
C GLU A 224 17.84 39.07 -11.53
N ARG A 225 18.00 38.08 -10.64
CA ARG A 225 17.88 36.67 -11.02
C ARG A 225 16.49 36.36 -11.57
N ALA A 226 15.43 36.83 -10.89
CA ALA A 226 14.06 36.58 -11.29
C ALA A 226 13.69 37.33 -12.58
N ALA A 227 14.05 38.62 -12.70
CA ALA A 227 13.83 39.40 -13.92
C ALA A 227 14.56 38.81 -15.13
N ASN A 228 15.82 38.38 -14.94
CA ASN A 228 16.61 37.77 -16.02
C ASN A 228 16.03 36.42 -16.45
N ALA A 229 15.53 35.62 -15.51
CA ALA A 229 14.82 34.38 -15.83
C ALA A 229 13.50 34.61 -16.59
N LEU A 230 12.86 35.76 -16.38
CA LEU A 230 11.69 36.21 -17.14
C LEU A 230 12.04 36.80 -18.52
N GLY A 231 13.33 36.98 -18.84
CA GLY A 231 13.80 37.50 -20.13
C GLY A 231 14.28 38.97 -20.12
N PHE A 232 14.41 39.59 -18.94
CA PHE A 232 15.07 40.90 -18.82
C PHE A 232 16.57 40.78 -19.15
N PRO A 233 17.19 41.73 -19.88
CA PRO A 233 18.60 41.62 -20.25
C PRO A 233 19.52 41.91 -19.06
N THR A 234 20.57 41.10 -18.89
CA THR A 234 21.54 41.25 -17.79
C THR A 234 22.29 42.60 -17.87
N GLU A 235 22.49 43.13 -19.07
CA GLU A 235 23.08 44.45 -19.30
C GLU A 235 22.19 45.58 -18.75
N GLY A 236 20.89 45.34 -18.60
CA GLY A 236 19.93 46.25 -17.99
C GLY A 236 19.95 46.25 -16.45
N ASN A 237 20.63 45.30 -15.80
CA ASN A 237 20.64 45.15 -14.33
C ASN A 237 21.12 46.43 -13.60
N GLY A 238 21.98 47.22 -14.24
CA GLY A 238 22.45 48.50 -13.70
C GLY A 238 21.30 49.47 -13.37
N VAL A 239 20.23 49.46 -14.17
CA VAL A 239 19.05 50.33 -14.02
C VAL A 239 17.82 49.58 -13.50
N LEU A 240 17.94 48.28 -13.20
CA LEU A 240 16.82 47.47 -12.69
C LEU A 240 16.36 48.00 -11.32
N PHE A 241 15.10 48.41 -11.28
CA PHE A 241 14.37 48.84 -10.10
C PHE A 241 12.88 48.59 -10.37
N LEU A 242 12.18 47.99 -9.43
CA LEU A 242 10.75 47.71 -9.57
C LEU A 242 9.96 48.96 -9.24
N SER A 243 9.49 49.66 -10.27
CA SER A 243 8.60 50.80 -10.07
C SER A 243 7.24 50.31 -9.57
N ARG A 244 6.46 51.21 -8.96
CA ARG A 244 5.13 50.89 -8.44
C ARG A 244 4.23 50.27 -9.50
N GLU A 245 4.24 50.81 -10.73
CA GLU A 245 3.44 50.28 -11.84
C GLU A 245 3.81 48.84 -12.19
N VAL A 246 5.10 48.50 -12.16
CA VAL A 246 5.58 47.13 -12.40
C VAL A 246 5.18 46.19 -11.26
N VAL A 247 5.27 46.64 -10.00
CA VAL A 247 4.85 45.86 -8.83
C VAL A 247 3.34 45.60 -8.86
N ASP A 248 2.53 46.62 -9.10
CA ASP A 248 1.07 46.51 -9.19
C ASP A 248 0.68 45.49 -10.30
N ALA A 249 1.28 45.59 -11.49
CA ALA A 249 1.05 44.64 -12.58
C ALA A 249 1.51 43.21 -12.27
N LEU A 250 2.59 43.07 -11.48
CA LEU A 250 3.12 41.78 -11.05
C LEU A 250 2.19 41.11 -10.03
N GLU A 251 1.68 41.88 -9.08
CA GLU A 251 0.68 41.44 -8.10
C GLU A 251 -0.59 40.96 -8.80
N GLU A 252 -1.16 41.78 -9.68
CA GLU A 252 -2.36 41.44 -10.46
C GLU A 252 -2.16 40.18 -11.31
N ARG A 253 -0.98 40.04 -11.96
CA ARG A 253 -0.69 38.87 -12.81
C ARG A 253 -0.55 37.60 -11.99
N VAL A 254 0.15 37.64 -10.86
CA VAL A 254 0.28 36.48 -9.96
C VAL A 254 -1.08 36.09 -9.41
N GLU A 255 -1.87 37.06 -8.94
CA GLU A 255 -3.20 36.80 -8.43
C GLU A 255 -4.08 36.12 -9.49
N LYS A 256 -4.08 36.63 -10.72
CA LYS A 256 -4.83 36.04 -11.84
C LYS A 256 -4.44 34.59 -12.09
N LEU A 257 -3.14 34.30 -12.22
CA LEU A 257 -2.65 32.94 -12.50
C LEU A 257 -2.95 31.97 -11.36
N GLU A 258 -2.82 32.40 -10.11
CA GLU A 258 -3.18 31.59 -8.94
C GLU A 258 -4.67 31.32 -8.86
N GLN A 259 -5.52 32.30 -9.19
CA GLN A 259 -6.97 32.11 -9.23
C GLN A 259 -7.37 31.09 -10.31
N GLU A 260 -6.76 31.17 -11.50
CA GLU A 260 -6.99 30.21 -12.58
C GLU A 260 -6.52 28.79 -12.21
N ALA A 261 -5.34 28.69 -11.58
CA ALA A 261 -4.79 27.41 -11.10
C ALA A 261 -5.66 26.79 -9.98
N ALA A 262 -6.08 27.60 -9.00
CA ALA A 262 -6.95 27.16 -7.92
C ALA A 262 -8.32 26.70 -8.46
N LYS A 263 -8.88 27.39 -9.44
CA LYS A 263 -10.12 26.96 -10.12
C LYS A 263 -9.95 25.61 -10.80
N ALA A 264 -8.88 25.41 -11.56
CA ALA A 264 -8.62 24.16 -12.29
C ALA A 264 -8.31 22.98 -11.35
N GLY A 265 -7.61 23.21 -10.24
CA GLY A 265 -7.17 22.19 -9.30
C GLY A 265 -8.23 21.74 -8.29
N PHE A 266 -9.30 22.51 -8.09
CA PHE A 266 -10.22 22.33 -6.96
C PHE A 266 -10.85 20.93 -6.87
N ASP A 267 -11.30 20.37 -7.99
CA ASP A 267 -11.99 19.06 -7.99
C ASP A 267 -11.02 17.93 -7.60
N SER A 268 -9.77 18.02 -8.04
CA SER A 268 -8.70 17.08 -7.66
C SER A 268 -8.36 17.18 -6.16
N TYR A 269 -8.30 18.41 -5.64
CA TYR A 269 -8.14 18.64 -4.20
C TYR A 269 -9.30 18.03 -3.40
N VAL A 270 -10.55 18.28 -3.78
CA VAL A 270 -11.70 17.70 -3.09
C VAL A 270 -11.66 16.17 -3.13
N GLN A 271 -11.19 15.58 -4.22
CA GLN A 271 -11.02 14.12 -4.32
C GLN A 271 -9.93 13.57 -3.40
N SER A 272 -8.84 14.32 -3.19
CA SER A 272 -7.72 13.92 -2.34
C SER A 272 -8.00 14.03 -0.84
N LEU A 273 -9.04 14.77 -0.44
CA LEU A 273 -9.45 14.90 0.96
C LEU A 273 -9.83 13.55 1.57
N SER A 274 -9.23 13.28 2.74
CA SER A 274 -9.57 12.14 3.58
C SER A 274 -10.98 12.28 4.18
N HIS A 275 -11.51 11.19 4.73
CA HIS A 275 -12.82 11.19 5.39
C HIS A 275 -12.89 12.24 6.51
N ASP A 276 -11.89 12.28 7.40
CA ASP A 276 -11.85 13.23 8.52
C ASP A 276 -11.66 14.67 8.04
N ALA A 277 -10.84 14.87 7.00
CA ALA A 277 -10.64 16.20 6.41
C ALA A 277 -11.93 16.74 5.79
N LEU A 278 -12.74 15.88 5.15
CA LEU A 278 -14.08 16.25 4.66
C LEU A 278 -14.99 16.65 5.81
N LEU A 279 -15.07 15.85 6.88
CA LEU A 279 -15.91 16.17 8.03
C LEU A 279 -15.54 17.52 8.68
N ALA A 280 -14.26 17.88 8.66
CA ALA A 280 -13.78 19.17 9.14
C ALA A 280 -14.25 20.38 8.29
N LYS A 281 -14.67 20.17 7.04
CA LYS A 281 -15.18 21.25 6.16
C LYS A 281 -16.63 21.63 6.43
N LYS A 282 -17.31 21.01 7.41
CA LYS A 282 -18.70 21.29 7.80
C LYS A 282 -18.99 22.80 7.92
N ASN A 283 -18.26 23.49 8.79
CA ASN A 283 -18.52 24.90 9.09
C ASN A 283 -18.34 25.80 7.85
N GLY A 284 -17.46 25.43 6.93
CA GLY A 284 -17.28 26.14 5.67
C GLY A 284 -18.45 25.94 4.72
N LEU A 285 -18.92 24.69 4.58
CA LEU A 285 -20.09 24.36 3.75
C LEU A 285 -21.38 25.00 4.27
N GLU A 286 -21.53 25.12 5.59
CA GLU A 286 -22.66 25.78 6.26
C GLU A 286 -22.54 27.31 6.27
N SER A 287 -21.42 27.87 5.79
CA SER A 287 -21.20 29.31 5.75
C SER A 287 -22.14 30.02 4.77
N THR A 288 -22.63 31.19 5.17
CA THR A 288 -23.51 32.04 4.37
C THR A 288 -22.76 32.96 3.41
N THR A 289 -21.42 32.93 3.38
CA THR A 289 -20.59 33.79 2.51
C THR A 289 -19.47 33.01 1.82
N ALA A 290 -19.06 33.45 0.63
CA ALA A 290 -17.95 32.88 -0.11
C ALA A 290 -16.64 32.93 0.71
N ALA A 291 -16.38 34.04 1.39
CA ALA A 291 -15.21 34.21 2.25
C ALA A 291 -15.19 33.20 3.42
N GLY A 292 -16.32 32.96 4.09
CA GLY A 292 -16.41 31.99 5.18
C GLY A 292 -16.22 30.55 4.69
N PHE A 293 -16.74 30.21 3.51
CA PHE A 293 -16.48 28.92 2.85
C PHE A 293 -14.98 28.77 2.53
N LYS A 294 -14.39 29.74 1.82
CA LYS A 294 -12.96 29.74 1.45
C LYS A 294 -12.05 29.59 2.67
N ASN A 295 -12.33 30.31 3.75
CA ASN A 295 -11.54 30.27 4.98
C ASN A 295 -11.41 28.89 5.63
N SER A 296 -12.32 27.95 5.32
CA SER A 296 -12.28 26.57 5.81
C SER A 296 -11.44 25.62 4.94
N LEU A 297 -11.11 26.02 3.71
CA LEU A 297 -10.34 25.23 2.77
C LEU A 297 -8.85 25.25 3.15
N ASP A 298 -8.09 24.33 2.55
CA ASP A 298 -6.64 24.32 2.70
C ASP A 298 -6.00 25.25 1.64
N GLU A 299 -4.78 25.71 1.89
CA GLU A 299 -4.00 26.42 0.86
C GLU A 299 -3.72 25.50 -0.33
N PRO A 300 -3.74 26.00 -1.58
CA PRO A 300 -3.89 27.40 -1.98
C PRO A 300 -5.34 27.90 -2.13
N TYR A 301 -6.35 27.02 -2.04
CA TYR A 301 -7.74 27.33 -2.34
C TYR A 301 -8.38 28.30 -1.36
N LYS A 302 -7.92 28.28 -0.11
CA LYS A 302 -8.31 29.25 0.91
C LYS A 302 -8.11 30.69 0.44
N THR A 303 -6.96 30.98 -0.17
CA THR A 303 -6.60 32.30 -0.64
C THR A 303 -7.14 32.55 -2.05
N TYR A 304 -6.80 31.67 -2.98
CA TYR A 304 -6.89 31.98 -4.41
C TYR A 304 -8.12 31.42 -5.12
N LEU A 305 -8.97 30.59 -4.50
CA LEU A 305 -10.20 30.17 -5.17
C LEU A 305 -11.10 31.40 -5.41
N PRO A 306 -11.48 31.76 -6.65
CA PRO A 306 -12.28 32.95 -6.88
C PRO A 306 -13.70 32.78 -6.34
N GLU A 307 -14.30 33.85 -5.80
CA GLU A 307 -15.65 33.78 -5.21
C GLU A 307 -16.73 33.43 -6.24
N SER A 308 -16.49 33.69 -7.52
CA SER A 308 -17.36 33.26 -8.63
C SER A 308 -17.51 31.74 -8.73
N GLU A 309 -16.56 30.96 -8.22
CA GLU A 309 -16.62 29.49 -8.18
C GLU A 309 -17.32 28.95 -6.93
N TRP A 310 -17.70 29.82 -5.97
CA TRP A 310 -18.22 29.39 -4.67
C TRP A 310 -19.40 28.42 -4.77
N GLN A 311 -20.40 28.73 -5.60
CA GLN A 311 -21.58 27.88 -5.77
C GLN A 311 -21.24 26.50 -6.36
N ARG A 312 -20.32 26.45 -7.34
CA ARG A 312 -19.82 25.19 -7.93
C ARG A 312 -19.04 24.40 -6.87
N ALA A 313 -18.16 25.08 -6.14
CA ALA A 313 -17.32 24.50 -5.10
C ALA A 313 -18.14 23.92 -3.95
N GLN A 314 -19.24 24.58 -3.55
CA GLN A 314 -20.21 24.05 -2.59
C GLN A 314 -20.83 22.74 -3.07
N GLY A 315 -21.17 22.62 -4.35
CA GLY A 315 -21.71 21.37 -4.93
C GLY A 315 -20.69 20.23 -4.90
N VAL A 316 -19.47 20.48 -5.38
CA VAL A 316 -18.41 19.46 -5.49
C VAL A 316 -17.94 18.97 -4.11
N LEU A 317 -17.56 19.90 -3.22
CA LEU A 317 -17.14 19.56 -1.85
C LEU A 317 -18.32 19.05 -1.03
N GLY A 318 -19.49 19.66 -1.17
CA GLY A 318 -20.71 19.25 -0.48
C GLY A 318 -21.10 17.82 -0.82
N ALA A 319 -20.99 17.38 -2.07
CA ALA A 319 -21.33 16.00 -2.45
C ALA A 319 -20.42 14.97 -1.76
N ARG A 320 -19.10 15.22 -1.72
CA ARG A 320 -18.13 14.39 -0.99
C ARG A 320 -18.37 14.44 0.53
N TYR A 321 -18.69 15.61 1.06
CA TYR A 321 -19.03 15.78 2.47
C TYR A 321 -20.29 14.99 2.84
N LEU A 322 -21.36 15.07 2.04
CA LEU A 322 -22.60 14.32 2.23
C LEU A 322 -22.33 12.81 2.25
N GLN A 323 -21.50 12.30 1.35
CA GLN A 323 -21.09 10.88 1.37
C GLN A 323 -20.39 10.51 2.68
N ALA A 324 -19.48 11.36 3.17
CA ALA A 324 -18.77 11.13 4.42
C ALA A 324 -19.71 11.18 5.64
N VAL A 325 -20.43 12.29 5.83
CA VAL A 325 -21.26 12.51 7.03
C VAL A 325 -22.45 11.54 7.11
N LEU A 326 -23.06 11.19 5.97
CA LEU A 326 -24.20 10.27 5.95
C LEU A 326 -23.79 8.80 6.09
N SER A 327 -22.54 8.46 5.77
CA SER A 327 -22.03 7.09 5.92
C SER A 327 -21.52 6.77 7.33
N SER A 328 -21.08 7.77 8.09
CA SER A 328 -20.57 7.61 9.46
C SER A 328 -21.45 8.23 10.55
N GLY A 329 -22.52 8.94 10.19
CA GLY A 329 -23.44 9.57 11.12
C GLY A 329 -24.30 8.58 11.90
N THR A 330 -24.88 9.05 13.02
CA THR A 330 -25.80 8.29 13.88
C THR A 330 -27.26 8.76 13.76
N GLN A 331 -27.55 9.66 12.81
CA GLN A 331 -28.89 10.22 12.65
C GLN A 331 -29.88 9.19 12.09
N ASN A 332 -31.18 9.44 12.25
CA ASN A 332 -32.22 8.59 11.67
C ASN A 332 -32.41 8.89 10.19
N LEU A 333 -31.92 8.00 9.32
CA LEU A 333 -31.91 8.18 7.87
C LEU A 333 -33.12 7.55 7.14
N LYS A 334 -34.12 7.00 7.87
CA LYS A 334 -35.23 6.25 7.27
C LYS A 334 -36.00 7.06 6.22
N ASP A 335 -36.46 8.27 6.58
CA ASP A 335 -37.27 9.11 5.68
C ASP A 335 -36.46 9.58 4.45
N ALA A 336 -35.21 9.99 4.67
CA ALA A 336 -34.31 10.41 3.61
C ALA A 336 -33.95 9.26 2.64
N LEU A 337 -33.78 8.03 3.13
CA LEU A 337 -33.59 6.84 2.29
C LEU A 337 -34.82 6.52 1.41
N ASN A 338 -36.02 6.86 1.89
CA ASN A 338 -37.31 6.68 1.20
C ASN A 338 -37.66 7.82 0.24
N ALA A 339 -36.85 8.87 0.16
CA ALA A 339 -37.06 9.98 -0.76
C ALA A 339 -37.18 9.50 -2.21
N LYS A 340 -38.14 10.05 -2.98
CA LYS A 340 -38.42 9.56 -4.34
C LYS A 340 -37.41 10.05 -5.38
N ASP A 341 -36.94 11.27 -5.21
CA ASP A 341 -36.08 12.01 -6.14
C ASP A 341 -35.11 12.91 -5.34
N ALA A 342 -34.25 13.65 -6.04
CA ALA A 342 -33.28 14.55 -5.43
C ALA A 342 -33.95 15.65 -4.59
N ASN A 343 -35.05 16.22 -5.05
CA ASN A 343 -35.76 17.31 -4.37
C ASN A 343 -36.36 16.84 -3.03
N ALA A 344 -36.97 15.65 -3.01
CA ALA A 344 -37.45 15.03 -1.79
C ALA A 344 -36.31 14.73 -0.82
N LEU A 345 -35.16 14.26 -1.32
CA LEU A 345 -33.99 14.00 -0.48
C LEU A 345 -33.43 15.29 0.13
N ILE A 346 -33.34 16.38 -0.65
CA ILE A 346 -32.91 17.70 -0.17
C ILE A 346 -33.82 18.17 0.98
N ALA A 347 -35.15 18.09 0.79
CA ALA A 347 -36.11 18.49 1.82
C ALA A 347 -35.95 17.70 3.12
N GLU A 348 -35.67 16.39 3.03
CA GLU A 348 -35.39 15.56 4.19
C GLU A 348 -34.07 15.92 4.87
N LEU A 349 -32.97 16.02 4.12
CA LEU A 349 -31.64 16.35 4.66
C LEU A 349 -31.61 17.72 5.34
N LYS A 350 -32.39 18.69 4.85
CA LYS A 350 -32.52 20.03 5.43
C LYS A 350 -33.30 20.09 6.75
N LYS A 351 -33.93 19.00 7.18
CA LYS A 351 -34.59 18.96 8.49
C LYS A 351 -33.57 19.20 9.62
N PRO A 352 -33.92 19.94 10.68
CA PRO A 352 -33.02 20.19 11.81
C PRO A 352 -32.50 18.93 12.51
N ALA A 353 -33.25 17.82 12.44
CA ALA A 353 -32.84 16.54 12.99
C ALA A 353 -31.72 15.83 12.19
N LEU A 354 -31.44 16.29 10.97
CA LEU A 354 -30.39 15.76 10.10
C LEU A 354 -29.25 16.78 9.97
N LEU A 355 -29.19 17.52 8.86
CA LEU A 355 -28.08 18.42 8.55
C LEU A 355 -28.45 19.89 8.70
N GLY A 356 -29.73 20.23 8.86
CA GLY A 356 -30.21 21.61 8.96
C GLY A 356 -30.36 22.32 7.61
N PRO A 357 -31.02 23.48 7.58
CA PRO A 357 -31.42 24.14 6.33
C PRO A 357 -30.28 24.95 5.71
N HIS A 358 -29.30 24.27 5.09
CA HIS A 358 -28.12 24.91 4.48
C HIS A 358 -28.08 24.75 2.95
N ASP A 359 -27.60 25.79 2.26
CA ASP A 359 -27.65 25.92 0.80
C ASP A 359 -26.74 24.93 0.05
N TYR A 360 -25.64 24.48 0.67
CA TYR A 360 -24.74 23.52 0.02
C TYR A 360 -25.46 22.21 -0.31
N ILE A 361 -26.52 21.85 0.44
CA ILE A 361 -27.31 20.63 0.20
C ILE A 361 -28.03 20.71 -1.15
N ASP A 362 -28.57 21.89 -1.53
CA ASP A 362 -29.24 22.07 -2.83
C ASP A 362 -28.27 21.94 -4.01
N LYS A 363 -26.98 22.24 -3.78
CA LYS A 363 -25.94 22.17 -4.81
C LYS A 363 -25.29 20.79 -4.87
N ALA A 364 -25.26 20.09 -3.74
CA ALA A 364 -24.57 18.82 -3.57
C ALA A 364 -25.44 17.61 -3.91
N VAL A 365 -26.76 17.71 -3.84
CA VAL A 365 -27.67 16.60 -4.18
C VAL A 365 -28.18 16.79 -5.61
N THR A 366 -27.89 15.81 -6.47
CA THR A 366 -28.33 15.80 -7.87
C THR A 366 -28.95 14.46 -8.20
N GLU A 367 -29.74 14.39 -9.27
CA GLU A 367 -30.29 13.11 -9.74
C GLU A 367 -29.18 12.10 -10.10
N GLU A 368 -28.05 12.59 -10.61
CA GLU A 368 -26.90 11.75 -10.97
C GLU A 368 -26.26 11.08 -9.75
N ASN A 369 -26.19 11.77 -8.61
CA ASN A 369 -25.54 11.24 -7.41
C ASN A 369 -26.51 10.65 -6.37
N LEU A 370 -27.83 10.76 -6.58
CA LEU A 370 -28.87 10.27 -5.68
C LEU A 370 -28.65 8.81 -5.25
N GLY A 371 -28.35 7.92 -6.20
CA GLY A 371 -28.07 6.51 -5.91
C GLY A 371 -26.83 6.30 -5.04
N SER A 372 -25.77 7.08 -5.28
CA SER A 372 -24.54 7.03 -4.47
C SER A 372 -24.77 7.55 -3.05
N LEU A 373 -25.51 8.64 -2.90
CA LEU A 373 -25.87 9.18 -1.59
C LEU A 373 -26.71 8.19 -0.79
N LYS A 374 -27.76 7.60 -1.39
CA LYS A 374 -28.58 6.58 -0.73
C LYS A 374 -27.78 5.33 -0.36
N LYS A 375 -26.84 4.89 -1.21
CA LYS A 375 -25.91 3.80 -0.88
C LYS A 375 -25.06 4.13 0.36
N ASN A 376 -24.52 5.34 0.46
CA ASN A 376 -23.75 5.78 1.63
C ASN A 376 -24.63 5.91 2.88
N MET A 377 -25.83 6.46 2.74
CA MET A 377 -26.83 6.50 3.82
C MET A 377 -27.22 5.11 4.29
N MET A 378 -27.27 4.11 3.41
CA MET A 378 -27.54 2.72 3.79
C MET A 378 -26.45 2.15 4.68
N LYS A 379 -25.18 2.52 4.45
CA LYS A 379 -24.08 2.17 5.36
C LYS A 379 -24.32 2.77 6.75
N GLY A 380 -24.66 4.06 6.83
CA GLY A 380 -25.05 4.72 8.08
C GLY A 380 -26.25 4.04 8.74
N PHE A 381 -27.30 3.74 7.98
CA PHE A 381 -28.51 3.08 8.46
C PHE A 381 -28.22 1.69 9.06
N ILE A 382 -27.50 0.83 8.32
CA ILE A 382 -27.14 -0.52 8.77
C ILE A 382 -26.31 -0.46 10.06
N ASN A 383 -25.32 0.45 10.13
CA ASN A 383 -24.49 0.61 11.31
C ASN A 383 -25.26 1.12 12.54
N ASN A 384 -26.42 1.75 12.35
CA ASN A 384 -27.28 2.25 13.42
C ASN A 384 -28.50 1.35 13.68
N ILE A 385 -28.59 0.17 13.07
CA ILE A 385 -29.57 -0.84 13.46
C ILE A 385 -29.34 -1.20 14.94
N LYS A 386 -30.41 -1.08 15.72
CA LYS A 386 -30.47 -1.32 17.16
C LYS A 386 -31.60 -2.29 17.47
N ASP A 387 -31.61 -2.81 18.70
CA ASP A 387 -32.73 -3.61 19.17
C ASP A 387 -34.01 -2.75 19.19
N GLU A 388 -34.97 -3.09 18.34
CA GLU A 388 -36.32 -2.55 18.35
C GLU A 388 -37.28 -3.53 19.05
N THR A 389 -38.48 -3.07 19.44
CA THR A 389 -39.46 -3.88 20.19
C THR A 389 -39.85 -5.17 19.45
N ASN A 390 -39.95 -5.11 18.13
CA ASN A 390 -40.44 -6.21 17.29
C ASN A 390 -39.33 -6.92 16.49
N LEU A 391 -38.09 -6.41 16.53
CA LEU A 391 -36.99 -6.96 15.74
C LEU A 391 -35.65 -6.70 16.43
N LYS A 392 -34.92 -7.78 16.71
CA LYS A 392 -33.56 -7.70 17.26
C LYS A 392 -32.57 -7.28 16.20
N ALA A 393 -31.55 -6.52 16.62
CA ALA A 393 -30.54 -5.99 15.71
C ALA A 393 -29.82 -7.10 14.95
N LEU A 394 -29.39 -8.15 15.65
CA LEU A 394 -28.69 -9.29 15.04
C LEU A 394 -29.58 -10.05 14.05
N ASP A 395 -30.88 -10.19 14.33
CA ASP A 395 -31.81 -10.89 13.44
C ASP A 395 -32.07 -10.09 12.16
N ALA A 396 -32.22 -8.77 12.28
CA ALA A 396 -32.31 -7.85 11.13
C ALA A 396 -31.07 -7.96 10.23
N LEU A 397 -29.88 -7.91 10.82
CA LEU A 397 -28.61 -7.95 10.08
C LEU A 397 -28.36 -9.32 9.45
N LYS A 398 -28.71 -10.43 10.14
CA LYS A 398 -28.66 -11.79 9.58
C LYS A 398 -29.62 -11.95 8.41
N ALA A 399 -30.83 -11.36 8.49
CA ALA A 399 -31.78 -11.39 7.38
C ALA A 399 -31.24 -10.65 6.15
N LEU A 400 -30.56 -9.51 6.34
CA LEU A 400 -29.90 -8.78 5.25
C LEU A 400 -28.77 -9.59 4.61
N ASP A 401 -27.88 -10.19 5.41
CA ASP A 401 -26.80 -11.03 4.88
C ASP A 401 -27.31 -12.30 4.17
N GLY A 402 -28.32 -12.95 4.74
CA GLY A 402 -28.89 -14.21 4.25
C GLY A 402 -29.79 -14.10 3.02
N ALA A 403 -30.24 -12.89 2.65
CA ALA A 403 -31.10 -12.67 1.50
C ALA A 403 -30.40 -13.10 0.19
N LYS A 404 -30.93 -14.10 -0.54
CA LYS A 404 -30.21 -14.71 -1.68
C LYS A 404 -30.17 -13.84 -2.94
N ASN A 405 -31.16 -12.98 -3.14
CA ASN A 405 -31.30 -12.15 -4.34
C ASN A 405 -31.81 -10.74 -3.97
N LEU A 406 -31.83 -9.84 -4.96
CA LEU A 406 -32.26 -8.45 -4.80
C LEU A 406 -33.68 -8.34 -4.22
N ASP A 407 -34.65 -9.12 -4.71
CA ASP A 407 -36.04 -9.03 -4.25
C ASP A 407 -36.19 -9.43 -2.78
N LYS A 408 -35.49 -10.50 -2.34
CA LYS A 408 -35.46 -10.86 -0.93
C LYS A 408 -34.75 -9.82 -0.08
N PHE A 409 -33.72 -9.16 -0.61
CA PHE A 409 -33.07 -8.05 0.09
C PHE A 409 -34.02 -6.86 0.26
N LYS A 410 -34.76 -6.48 -0.79
CA LYS A 410 -35.80 -5.44 -0.75
C LYS A 410 -36.92 -5.78 0.23
N GLU A 411 -37.34 -7.06 0.32
CA GLU A 411 -38.34 -7.52 1.29
C GLU A 411 -37.87 -7.28 2.74
N VAL A 412 -36.61 -7.58 3.04
CA VAL A 412 -36.01 -7.34 4.36
C VAL A 412 -35.89 -5.84 4.65
N LEU A 413 -35.47 -5.04 3.66
CA LEU A 413 -35.43 -3.58 3.78
C LEU A 413 -36.81 -2.98 4.06
N GLY A 414 -37.88 -3.51 3.44
CA GLY A 414 -39.26 -3.12 3.73
C GLY A 414 -39.64 -3.34 5.20
N LYS A 415 -39.24 -4.47 5.79
CA LYS A 415 -39.43 -4.76 7.23
C LYS A 415 -38.65 -3.81 8.13
N LEU A 416 -37.56 -3.22 7.64
CA LEU A 416 -36.75 -2.22 8.34
C LEU A 416 -37.24 -0.77 8.13
N GLY A 417 -38.33 -0.60 7.38
CA GLY A 417 -38.95 0.70 7.12
C GLY A 417 -38.43 1.42 5.87
N ILE A 418 -37.72 0.73 4.97
CA ILE A 418 -37.26 1.31 3.71
C ILE A 418 -38.18 0.87 2.58
N THR A 419 -39.08 1.75 2.14
CA THR A 419 -40.08 1.48 1.10
C THR A 419 -40.44 2.77 0.33
N PRO A 420 -40.35 2.78 -1.01
CA PRO A 420 -39.88 1.69 -1.89
C PRO A 420 -38.34 1.55 -1.88
N ALA A 421 -37.85 0.33 -2.02
CA ALA A 421 -36.41 0.01 -2.06
C ALA A 421 -35.87 -0.13 -3.50
N ASP A 422 -36.51 0.50 -4.48
CA ASP A 422 -36.23 0.26 -5.91
C ASP A 422 -34.90 0.81 -6.42
N TRP A 423 -34.32 1.77 -5.69
CA TRP A 423 -33.01 2.34 -5.98
C TRP A 423 -31.85 1.38 -5.67
N VAL A 424 -32.09 0.29 -4.92
CA VAL A 424 -31.07 -0.71 -4.59
C VAL A 424 -30.78 -1.58 -5.81
N LYS A 425 -29.50 -1.68 -6.18
CA LYS A 425 -29.03 -2.44 -7.35
C LYS A 425 -28.38 -3.75 -6.94
N ASP A 426 -28.40 -4.74 -7.82
CA ASP A 426 -27.78 -6.06 -7.58
C ASP A 426 -26.26 -5.95 -7.30
N THR A 427 -25.59 -5.04 -8.00
CA THR A 427 -24.15 -4.75 -7.82
C THR A 427 -23.81 -4.25 -6.41
N ASP A 428 -24.76 -3.65 -5.69
CA ASP A 428 -24.54 -3.09 -4.36
C ASP A 428 -24.75 -4.11 -3.22
N LEU A 429 -25.39 -5.25 -3.50
CA LEU A 429 -25.71 -6.26 -2.48
C LEU A 429 -24.45 -6.76 -1.77
N LYS A 430 -23.35 -6.94 -2.51
CA LYS A 430 -22.09 -7.43 -1.93
C LYS A 430 -21.59 -6.49 -0.83
N ASP A 431 -21.58 -5.19 -1.11
CA ASP A 431 -21.11 -4.15 -0.18
C ASP A 431 -22.07 -4.00 1.00
N MET A 432 -23.38 -3.91 0.74
CA MET A 432 -24.39 -3.74 1.80
C MET A 432 -24.42 -4.94 2.75
N LYS A 433 -24.30 -6.16 2.23
CA LYS A 433 -24.17 -7.36 3.07
C LYS A 433 -22.85 -7.39 3.85
N GLN A 434 -21.76 -6.86 3.28
CA GLN A 434 -20.51 -6.72 4.02
C GLN A 434 -20.67 -5.76 5.21
N TRP A 435 -21.38 -4.64 5.04
CA TRP A 435 -21.69 -3.74 6.17
C TRP A 435 -22.57 -4.43 7.21
N ALA A 436 -23.55 -5.23 6.78
CA ALA A 436 -24.39 -6.00 7.71
C ALA A 436 -23.57 -7.02 8.52
N ARG A 437 -22.62 -7.74 7.89
CA ARG A 437 -21.70 -8.66 8.59
C ARG A 437 -20.74 -7.93 9.52
N ALA A 438 -20.15 -6.82 9.08
CA ALA A 438 -19.27 -5.99 9.90
C ALA A 438 -19.99 -5.47 11.14
N ARG A 439 -21.24 -5.01 11.00
CA ARG A 439 -22.06 -4.57 12.12
C ARG A 439 -22.44 -5.73 13.06
N GLN A 440 -22.70 -6.94 12.55
CA GLN A 440 -22.89 -8.11 13.41
C GLN A 440 -21.65 -8.40 14.25
N PHE A 441 -20.46 -8.37 13.65
CA PHE A 441 -19.21 -8.52 14.42
C PHE A 441 -19.06 -7.42 15.48
N GLU A 442 -19.40 -6.18 15.15
CA GLU A 442 -19.30 -5.06 16.09
C GLU A 442 -20.20 -5.28 17.31
N LEU A 443 -21.44 -5.70 17.09
CA LEU A 443 -22.39 -6.01 18.16
C LEU A 443 -21.98 -7.23 18.97
N GLU A 444 -21.50 -8.31 18.33
CA GLU A 444 -21.03 -9.51 19.03
C GLU A 444 -19.75 -9.24 19.84
N ILE A 445 -18.81 -8.45 19.32
CA ILE A 445 -17.61 -8.03 20.06
C ILE A 445 -18.00 -7.16 21.26
N ASN A 446 -18.91 -6.19 21.08
CA ASN A 446 -19.44 -5.38 22.18
C ASN A 446 -20.16 -6.24 23.24
N ARG A 447 -20.84 -7.32 22.82
CA ARG A 447 -21.49 -8.25 23.74
C ARG A 447 -20.48 -9.11 24.51
N VAL A 448 -19.38 -9.51 23.86
CA VAL A 448 -18.37 -10.41 24.43
C VAL A 448 -17.32 -9.66 25.27
N SER A 449 -16.95 -8.42 24.93
CA SER A 449 -15.90 -7.66 25.61
C SER A 449 -16.43 -6.48 26.41
N SER A 450 -15.98 -6.36 27.66
CA SER A 450 -16.25 -5.18 28.51
C SER A 450 -15.64 -3.89 27.95
N LEU A 451 -14.61 -3.97 27.10
CA LEU A 451 -13.89 -2.80 26.56
C LEU A 451 -14.59 -2.16 25.36
N GLY A 452 -15.52 -2.88 24.71
CA GLY A 452 -16.19 -2.46 23.48
C GLY A 452 -15.36 -2.68 22.21
N SER A 453 -16.02 -2.63 21.06
CA SER A 453 -15.45 -2.90 19.73
C SER A 453 -14.38 -1.90 19.30
N GLY A 454 -14.45 -0.66 19.79
CA GLY A 454 -13.44 0.37 19.53
C GLY A 454 -12.04 -0.02 20.01
N ALA A 455 -11.95 -0.74 21.14
CA ALA A 455 -10.69 -1.25 21.66
C ALA A 455 -10.14 -2.43 20.84
N HIS A 456 -11.01 -3.17 20.15
CA HIS A 456 -10.72 -4.36 19.32
C HIS A 456 -10.72 -4.03 17.82
N SER A 457 -10.13 -2.89 17.46
CA SER A 457 -10.11 -2.38 16.08
C SER A 457 -9.36 -3.31 15.11
N LYS A 458 -8.29 -3.98 15.56
CA LYS A 458 -7.50 -4.90 14.73
C LYS A 458 -8.22 -6.22 14.55
N LEU A 459 -8.84 -6.77 15.59
CA LEU A 459 -9.75 -7.92 15.48
C LEU A 459 -10.88 -7.64 14.49
N MET A 460 -11.52 -6.47 14.59
CA MET A 460 -12.57 -6.05 13.66
C MET A 460 -12.06 -6.00 12.21
N SER A 461 -10.89 -5.40 11.99
CA SER A 461 -10.26 -5.32 10.67
C SER A 461 -9.96 -6.70 10.10
N THR A 462 -9.38 -7.60 10.90
CA THR A 462 -9.07 -8.98 10.49
C THR A 462 -10.32 -9.75 10.10
N LEU A 463 -11.38 -9.70 10.92
CA LEU A 463 -12.64 -10.37 10.64
C LEU A 463 -13.32 -9.86 9.37
N THR A 464 -13.31 -8.55 9.14
CA THR A 464 -13.98 -7.93 7.98
C THR A 464 -13.25 -8.14 6.65
N GLN A 465 -11.98 -8.54 6.68
CA GLN A 465 -11.18 -8.88 5.49
C GLN A 465 -11.25 -10.36 5.12
N LEU A 466 -11.77 -11.23 5.99
CA LEU A 466 -11.91 -12.66 5.69
C LEU A 466 -12.87 -12.91 4.50
N PRO A 467 -12.73 -14.05 3.79
CA PRO A 467 -13.72 -14.47 2.82
C PRO A 467 -15.12 -14.56 3.43
N VAL A 468 -16.17 -14.26 2.64
CA VAL A 468 -17.57 -14.16 3.11
C VAL A 468 -18.02 -15.40 3.89
N GLU A 469 -17.72 -16.60 3.40
CA GLU A 469 -18.15 -17.83 4.07
C GLU A 469 -17.43 -18.04 5.40
N LYS A 470 -16.18 -17.61 5.52
CA LYS A 470 -15.44 -17.68 6.79
C LYS A 470 -15.99 -16.67 7.81
N GLN A 471 -16.37 -15.47 7.35
CA GLN A 471 -17.08 -14.51 8.22
C GLN A 471 -18.39 -15.11 8.77
N ARG A 472 -19.18 -15.76 7.91
CA ARG A 472 -20.44 -16.41 8.30
C ARG A 472 -20.25 -17.57 9.27
N GLU A 473 -19.18 -18.35 9.09
CA GLU A 473 -18.83 -19.45 10.01
C GLU A 473 -18.60 -18.93 11.44
N ILE A 474 -17.83 -17.84 11.58
CA ILE A 474 -17.55 -17.22 12.88
C ILE A 474 -18.82 -16.60 13.48
N LEU A 475 -19.64 -15.90 12.67
CA LEU A 475 -20.92 -15.33 13.11
C LEU A 475 -21.95 -16.38 13.52
N ALA A 476 -21.89 -17.59 12.95
CA ALA A 476 -22.72 -18.72 13.36
C ALA A 476 -22.26 -19.31 14.71
N LYS A 477 -21.01 -19.09 15.11
CA LYS A 477 -20.39 -19.58 16.35
C LYS A 477 -19.70 -18.44 17.11
N PRO A 478 -20.44 -17.45 17.64
CA PRO A 478 -19.86 -16.23 18.20
C PRO A 478 -18.95 -16.45 19.41
N GLN A 479 -19.02 -17.61 20.07
CA GLN A 479 -18.07 -18.03 21.10
C GLN A 479 -16.60 -18.03 20.64
N GLN A 480 -16.34 -18.22 19.33
CA GLN A 480 -14.99 -18.14 18.76
C GLN A 480 -14.33 -16.77 18.95
N LEU A 481 -15.12 -15.68 18.99
CA LEU A 481 -14.60 -14.33 19.22
C LEU A 481 -13.92 -14.21 20.59
N ARG A 482 -14.41 -14.93 21.61
CA ARG A 482 -13.78 -14.98 22.92
C ARG A 482 -12.38 -15.59 22.85
N HIS A 483 -12.22 -16.69 22.12
CA HIS A 483 -10.93 -17.35 21.96
C HIS A 483 -9.97 -16.46 21.16
N LEU A 484 -10.48 -15.76 20.12
CA LEU A 484 -9.69 -14.80 19.36
C LEU A 484 -9.21 -13.60 20.19
N MET A 485 -10.00 -13.10 21.14
CA MET A 485 -9.56 -12.06 22.09
C MET A 485 -8.50 -12.55 23.09
N ASN A 486 -8.29 -13.86 23.18
CA ASN A 486 -7.28 -14.51 24.01
C ASN A 486 -6.19 -15.20 23.16
N ALA A 487 -6.13 -14.91 21.86
CA ALA A 487 -5.09 -15.42 20.98
C ALA A 487 -3.84 -14.54 21.10
N TYR A 488 -2.79 -15.08 21.73
CA TYR A 488 -1.49 -14.40 21.90
C TYR A 488 -0.40 -14.94 20.97
N GLU A 489 -0.70 -16.02 20.25
CA GLU A 489 0.19 -16.76 19.34
C GLU A 489 -0.53 -17.04 18.01
N SER A 490 0.23 -17.09 16.91
CA SER A 490 -0.33 -17.12 15.54
C SER A 490 -1.22 -18.34 15.30
N HIS A 491 -0.77 -19.54 15.70
CA HIS A 491 -1.52 -20.77 15.43
C HIS A 491 -2.89 -20.80 16.10
N VAL A 492 -3.04 -20.13 17.26
CA VAL A 492 -4.32 -20.04 17.97
C VAL A 492 -5.31 -19.22 17.15
N ALA A 493 -4.86 -18.09 16.59
CA ALA A 493 -5.68 -17.27 15.71
C ALA A 493 -5.96 -17.97 14.36
N GLU A 494 -4.95 -18.60 13.77
CA GLU A 494 -5.05 -19.34 12.50
C GLU A 494 -6.05 -20.49 12.55
N HIS A 495 -6.18 -21.16 13.69
CA HIS A 495 -7.18 -22.21 13.88
C HIS A 495 -8.60 -21.71 13.59
N TYR A 496 -8.94 -20.49 14.03
CA TYR A 496 -10.26 -19.90 13.81
C TYR A 496 -10.37 -19.08 12.53
N LEU A 497 -9.33 -18.33 12.16
CA LEU A 497 -9.34 -17.40 11.02
C LEU A 497 -8.94 -18.06 9.70
N GLY A 498 -8.23 -19.19 9.75
CA GLY A 498 -7.55 -19.82 8.62
C GLY A 498 -6.07 -19.44 8.53
N LYS A 499 -5.27 -20.32 7.92
CA LYS A 499 -3.84 -20.08 7.69
C LYS A 499 -3.63 -18.83 6.81
N ASN A 500 -2.67 -17.98 7.17
CA ASN A 500 -2.32 -16.74 6.47
C ASN A 500 -3.44 -15.70 6.34
N ALA A 501 -4.44 -15.68 7.24
CA ALA A 501 -5.39 -14.57 7.28
C ALA A 501 -4.65 -13.24 7.49
N SER A 502 -5.08 -12.18 6.81
CA SER A 502 -4.47 -10.85 6.95
C SER A 502 -4.68 -10.30 8.35
N GLY A 503 -3.70 -9.54 8.88
CA GLY A 503 -3.87 -8.83 10.15
C GLY A 503 -3.68 -9.67 11.42
N ILE A 504 -3.20 -10.91 11.34
CA ILE A 504 -2.99 -11.75 12.54
C ILE A 504 -1.95 -11.12 13.48
N ALA A 505 -0.81 -10.62 12.97
CA ALA A 505 0.23 -10.05 13.83
C ALA A 505 -0.24 -8.82 14.61
N GLU A 506 -1.05 -7.97 13.97
CA GLU A 506 -1.68 -6.79 14.55
C GLU A 506 -2.73 -7.19 15.60
N LEU A 507 -3.52 -8.24 15.33
CA LEU A 507 -4.46 -8.82 16.30
C LEU A 507 -3.73 -9.33 17.55
N LEU A 508 -2.62 -10.06 17.39
CA LEU A 508 -1.84 -10.55 18.53
C LEU A 508 -1.28 -9.39 19.38
N THR A 509 -0.85 -8.32 18.72
CA THR A 509 -0.33 -7.10 19.39
C THR A 509 -1.45 -6.38 20.14
N GLU A 510 -2.62 -6.24 19.52
CA GLU A 510 -3.83 -5.70 20.17
C GLU A 510 -4.18 -6.51 21.42
N ASN A 511 -4.28 -7.83 21.32
CA ASN A 511 -4.61 -8.70 22.45
C ASN A 511 -3.59 -8.57 23.60
N LYS A 512 -2.29 -8.53 23.30
CA LYS A 512 -1.23 -8.33 24.31
C LYS A 512 -1.39 -6.99 25.04
N ARG A 513 -1.68 -5.91 24.31
CA ARG A 513 -1.94 -4.59 24.92
C ARG A 513 -3.22 -4.61 25.78
N LEU A 514 -4.28 -5.25 25.28
CA LEU A 514 -5.59 -5.29 25.92
C LEU A 514 -5.65 -6.19 27.16
N GLU A 515 -4.74 -7.15 27.30
CA GLU A 515 -4.66 -8.02 28.47
C GLU A 515 -4.52 -7.22 29.77
N GLY A 516 -3.65 -6.18 29.78
CA GLY A 516 -3.44 -5.32 30.94
C GLY A 516 -4.69 -4.56 31.36
N PHE A 517 -5.45 -4.01 30.40
CA PHE A 517 -6.72 -3.32 30.71
C PHE A 517 -7.80 -4.28 31.21
N ARG A 518 -7.88 -5.50 30.65
CA ARG A 518 -8.81 -6.55 31.11
C ARG A 518 -8.52 -7.04 32.54
N ALA A 519 -7.34 -6.75 33.06
CA ALA A 519 -6.93 -7.09 34.43
C ALA A 519 -7.19 -5.96 35.45
N ILE A 520 -7.76 -4.82 35.03
CA ILE A 520 -8.08 -3.71 35.93
C ILE A 520 -9.34 -4.05 36.74
N HIS A 521 -9.31 -3.82 38.07
CA HIS A 521 -10.36 -4.20 39.03
C HIS A 521 -11.65 -3.35 38.96
N ASN A 522 -11.86 -2.60 37.87
CA ASN A 522 -13.07 -1.84 37.59
C ASN A 522 -13.28 -1.75 36.07
N ALA A 523 -14.42 -2.27 35.58
CA ALA A 523 -14.68 -2.40 34.14
C ALA A 523 -14.78 -1.05 33.40
N GLU A 524 -15.26 0.00 34.05
CA GLU A 524 -15.38 1.33 33.42
C GLU A 524 -14.01 2.01 33.30
N VAL A 525 -13.14 1.88 34.31
CA VAL A 525 -11.75 2.33 34.20
C VAL A 525 -11.04 1.62 33.07
N ALA A 526 -11.20 0.30 32.97
CA ALA A 526 -10.64 -0.50 31.89
C ALA A 526 -11.12 0.00 30.51
N ARG A 527 -12.42 0.25 30.36
CA ARG A 527 -13.05 0.74 29.13
C ARG A 527 -12.52 2.11 28.72
N VAL A 528 -12.46 3.07 29.64
CA VAL A 528 -11.98 4.43 29.35
C VAL A 528 -10.51 4.42 28.94
N LEU A 529 -9.65 3.73 29.68
CA LEU A 529 -8.22 3.68 29.38
C LEU A 529 -7.92 2.92 28.07
N ALA A 530 -8.61 1.82 27.80
CA ALA A 530 -8.39 1.02 26.59
C ALA A 530 -8.75 1.78 25.30
N ASN A 531 -9.73 2.68 25.37
CA ASN A 531 -10.23 3.49 24.25
C ASN A 531 -9.69 4.94 24.25
N PHE A 532 -8.69 5.25 25.08
CA PHE A 532 -8.10 6.58 25.13
C PHE A 532 -7.28 6.88 23.88
N LYS A 533 -7.25 8.15 23.45
CA LYS A 533 -6.39 8.64 22.37
C LYS A 533 -5.44 9.71 22.94
N PRO A 534 -4.11 9.57 22.77
CA PRO A 534 -3.38 8.49 22.10
C PRO A 534 -3.48 7.14 22.84
N GLU A 535 -3.18 6.05 22.14
CA GLU A 535 -3.27 4.69 22.70
C GLU A 535 -2.34 4.51 23.92
N ILE A 536 -2.90 4.05 25.04
CA ILE A 536 -2.15 3.74 26.26
C ILE A 536 -1.67 2.28 26.20
N THR A 537 -0.46 2.03 26.72
CA THR A 537 0.07 0.67 26.96
C THR A 537 0.47 0.55 28.43
N LEU A 538 0.06 -0.53 29.08
CA LEU A 538 0.34 -0.81 30.49
C LEU A 538 1.23 -2.05 30.63
N ASN A 539 2.08 -2.05 31.65
CA ASN A 539 2.76 -3.25 32.14
C ASN A 539 2.17 -3.72 33.48
N ASP A 540 2.55 -4.92 33.92
CA ASP A 540 2.05 -5.57 35.14
C ASP A 540 2.14 -4.68 36.39
N LYS A 541 3.24 -3.95 36.55
CA LYS A 541 3.45 -3.08 37.73
C LYS A 541 2.51 -1.89 37.72
N GLN A 542 2.28 -1.30 36.54
CA GLN A 542 1.34 -0.20 36.37
C GLN A 542 -0.10 -0.66 36.64
N VAL A 543 -0.49 -1.83 36.14
CA VAL A 543 -1.81 -2.43 36.43
C VAL A 543 -1.98 -2.69 37.92
N ALA A 544 -0.96 -3.25 38.59
CA ALA A 544 -0.98 -3.47 40.03
C ALA A 544 -1.15 -2.16 40.82
N ALA A 545 -0.46 -1.08 40.43
CA ALA A 545 -0.60 0.22 41.06
C ALA A 545 -2.00 0.84 40.84
N ILE A 546 -2.57 0.71 39.64
CA ILE A 546 -3.96 1.10 39.35
C ILE A 546 -4.94 0.33 40.25
N ASN A 547 -4.78 -0.99 40.33
CA ASN A 547 -5.62 -1.86 41.15
C ASN A 547 -5.50 -1.56 42.64
N GLN A 548 -4.32 -1.14 43.11
CA GLN A 548 -4.11 -0.67 44.47
C GLN A 548 -4.82 0.67 44.71
N ALA A 549 -4.75 1.62 43.77
CA ALA A 549 -5.48 2.88 43.87
C ALA A 549 -7.00 2.66 43.94
N LEU A 550 -7.53 1.72 43.16
CA LEU A 550 -8.94 1.31 43.21
C LEU A 550 -9.32 0.65 44.55
N THR A 551 -8.40 -0.12 45.15
CA THR A 551 -8.60 -0.68 46.50
C THR A 551 -8.67 0.42 47.56
N THR A 552 -7.81 1.44 47.47
CA THR A 552 -7.84 2.61 48.35
C THR A 552 -9.13 3.40 48.18
N ALA A 553 -9.56 3.64 46.94
CA ALA A 553 -10.84 4.27 46.62
C ALA A 553 -12.04 3.50 47.18
N ASN A 554 -12.03 2.16 47.13
CA ASN A 554 -13.08 1.33 47.72
C ASN A 554 -13.25 1.56 49.23
N SER A 555 -12.16 1.91 49.91
CA SER A 555 -12.12 2.12 51.35
C SER A 555 -12.59 3.52 51.76
N ASN A 556 -12.65 4.47 50.81
CA ASN A 556 -13.14 5.82 51.04
C ASN A 556 -14.59 5.95 50.53
N PRO A 557 -15.59 6.12 51.43
CA PRO A 557 -16.99 6.23 51.03
C PRO A 557 -17.30 7.47 50.19
N ASN A 558 -16.43 8.49 50.20
CA ASN A 558 -16.65 9.76 49.53
C ASN A 558 -16.02 9.84 48.13
N THR A 559 -15.28 8.82 47.68
CA THR A 559 -14.54 8.88 46.40
C THR A 559 -15.41 9.23 45.21
N TYR A 560 -16.67 8.81 45.17
CA TYR A 560 -17.56 9.10 44.04
C TYR A 560 -18.57 10.22 44.33
N THR A 561 -18.46 10.94 45.46
CA THR A 561 -19.35 12.05 45.80
C THR A 561 -18.60 13.37 45.96
N GLN A 562 -17.32 13.35 46.34
CA GLN A 562 -16.48 14.53 46.46
C GLN A 562 -15.45 14.59 45.33
N ALA A 563 -15.41 15.72 44.62
CA ALA A 563 -14.50 15.90 43.48
C ALA A 563 -13.02 15.72 43.87
N THR A 564 -12.61 16.22 45.04
CA THR A 564 -11.22 16.11 45.54
C THR A 564 -10.79 14.66 45.78
N ASP A 565 -11.67 13.84 46.37
CA ASP A 565 -11.39 12.41 46.59
C ASP A 565 -11.40 11.63 45.28
N TYR A 566 -12.34 11.93 44.38
CA TYR A 566 -12.39 11.33 43.04
C TYR A 566 -11.11 11.65 42.26
N LYS A 567 -10.70 12.92 42.27
CA LYS A 567 -9.47 13.40 41.62
C LYS A 567 -8.25 12.65 42.13
N THR A 568 -8.17 12.33 43.42
CA THR A 568 -7.05 11.56 43.99
C THR A 568 -6.93 10.18 43.34
N LEU A 569 -8.05 9.50 43.10
CA LEU A 569 -8.06 8.23 42.34
C LEU A 569 -7.60 8.46 40.88
N ILE A 570 -8.15 9.46 40.20
CA ILE A 570 -7.83 9.73 38.79
C ILE A 570 -6.37 10.15 38.61
N ASP A 571 -5.79 10.92 39.52
CA ASP A 571 -4.38 11.31 39.52
C ASP A 571 -3.48 10.08 39.70
N ALA A 572 -3.82 9.18 40.64
CA ALA A 572 -3.10 7.93 40.82
C ALA A 572 -3.11 7.09 39.54
N ILE A 573 -4.25 6.99 38.84
CA ILE A 573 -4.36 6.26 37.56
C ILE A 573 -3.58 6.98 36.44
N LYS A 574 -3.65 8.32 36.37
CA LYS A 574 -2.96 9.14 35.35
C LYS A 574 -1.46 8.90 35.36
N THR A 575 -0.84 8.85 36.55
CA THR A 575 0.60 8.59 36.69
C THR A 575 1.04 7.25 36.11
N GLN A 576 0.14 6.28 36.03
CA GLN A 576 0.42 4.95 35.46
C GLN A 576 0.14 4.87 33.95
N SER A 577 -0.53 5.88 33.38
CA SER A 577 -1.03 5.89 31.99
C SER A 577 -0.04 6.47 30.98
N GLY A 578 1.16 6.88 31.41
CA GLY A 578 2.18 7.48 30.55
C GLY A 578 1.93 8.96 30.23
N SER A 579 2.47 9.44 29.12
CA SER A 579 2.33 10.84 28.69
C SER A 579 0.97 11.05 28.02
N VAL A 580 0.01 11.58 28.77
CA VAL A 580 -1.35 11.90 28.30
C VAL A 580 -1.65 13.38 28.47
N ASN A 581 -2.47 13.94 27.58
CA ASN A 581 -2.98 15.30 27.76
C ASN A 581 -3.87 15.35 29.01
N GLN A 582 -3.53 16.21 29.97
CA GLN A 582 -4.22 16.27 31.26
C GLN A 582 -5.70 16.61 31.13
N LYS A 583 -6.04 17.60 30.29
CA LYS A 583 -7.41 18.04 30.08
C LYS A 583 -8.26 16.92 29.52
N ASP A 584 -7.79 16.27 28.45
CA ASP A 584 -8.53 15.19 27.80
C ASP A 584 -8.68 13.98 28.73
N PHE A 585 -7.66 13.71 29.56
CA PHE A 585 -7.71 12.65 30.54
C PHE A 585 -8.76 12.91 31.62
N TYR A 586 -8.80 14.11 32.22
CA TYR A 586 -9.83 14.46 33.21
C TYR A 586 -11.23 14.45 32.61
N ASN A 587 -11.41 15.04 31.44
CA ASN A 587 -12.69 15.04 30.73
C ASN A 587 -13.18 13.62 30.42
N ALA A 588 -12.27 12.70 30.06
CA ALA A 588 -12.60 11.30 29.82
C ALA A 588 -13.10 10.55 31.07
N PHE A 589 -12.83 11.07 32.27
CA PHE A 589 -13.32 10.60 33.57
C PHE A 589 -14.36 11.54 34.21
N ASN A 590 -14.97 12.44 33.43
CA ASN A 590 -16.02 13.37 33.90
C ASN A 590 -15.58 14.37 35.00
N LEU A 591 -14.32 14.79 34.95
CA LEU A 591 -13.81 15.97 35.65
C LEU A 591 -13.61 17.11 34.65
N ASN A 592 -13.73 18.36 35.11
CA ASN A 592 -13.41 19.53 34.28
C ASN A 592 -11.90 19.60 33.93
N ASP A 593 -11.53 20.56 33.06
CA ASP A 593 -10.19 20.66 32.46
C ASP A 593 -9.03 20.69 33.49
N ASP A 594 -9.25 21.25 34.68
CA ASP A 594 -8.25 21.31 35.76
C ASP A 594 -8.43 20.24 36.85
N GLY A 595 -9.52 19.47 36.77
CA GLY A 595 -9.89 18.42 37.71
C GLY A 595 -10.48 18.90 39.02
N SER A 596 -10.80 20.19 39.16
CA SER A 596 -11.33 20.78 40.40
C SER A 596 -12.76 20.36 40.73
N ASP A 597 -13.58 20.06 39.72
CA ASP A 597 -15.00 19.71 39.89
C ASP A 597 -15.46 18.71 38.81
N PHE A 598 -16.66 18.14 38.98
CA PHE A 598 -17.29 17.26 38.01
C PHE A 598 -17.81 18.04 36.78
N THR A 599 -17.85 17.37 35.63
CA THR A 599 -18.56 17.90 34.45
C THR A 599 -20.08 17.85 34.66
N SER A 600 -20.85 18.63 33.88
CA SER A 600 -22.33 18.67 33.99
C SER A 600 -23.02 17.32 33.73
N SER A 601 -22.38 16.43 32.97
CA SER A 601 -22.82 15.06 32.73
C SER A 601 -21.72 14.10 33.20
N THR A 602 -22.06 13.13 34.06
CA THR A 602 -21.10 12.24 34.76
C THR A 602 -21.25 10.73 34.50
N PRO A 603 -21.68 10.26 33.31
CA PRO A 603 -22.09 8.87 33.12
C PRO A 603 -20.99 7.84 33.39
N ARG A 604 -19.72 8.16 33.10
CA ARG A 604 -18.59 7.23 33.31
C ARG A 604 -18.25 7.13 34.79
N LYS A 605 -18.21 8.27 35.48
CA LYS A 605 -18.01 8.33 36.93
C LYS A 605 -19.13 7.59 37.68
N ASP A 606 -20.37 7.69 37.22
CA ASP A 606 -21.51 6.98 37.82
C ASP A 606 -21.42 5.46 37.60
N GLU A 607 -21.05 4.99 36.41
CA GLU A 607 -20.84 3.56 36.16
C GLU A 607 -19.60 3.02 36.89
N MET A 608 -18.52 3.80 37.04
CA MET A 608 -17.38 3.45 37.90
C MET A 608 -17.83 3.23 39.35
N SER A 609 -18.64 4.13 39.90
CA SER A 609 -19.18 4.03 41.25
C SER A 609 -20.04 2.77 41.41
N LYS A 610 -20.92 2.49 40.45
CA LYS A 610 -21.77 1.30 40.44
C LYS A 610 -20.95 0.00 40.40
N GLN A 611 -19.95 -0.10 39.53
CA GLN A 611 -19.07 -1.26 39.48
C GLN A 611 -18.25 -1.41 40.77
N GLN A 612 -17.83 -0.31 41.38
CA GLN A 612 -17.16 -0.32 42.67
C GLN A 612 -18.06 -0.87 43.78
N GLN A 613 -19.31 -0.41 43.85
CA GLN A 613 -20.31 -0.90 44.81
C GLN A 613 -20.58 -2.39 44.62
N HIS A 614 -20.70 -2.86 43.37
CA HIS A 614 -20.88 -4.28 43.08
C HIS A 614 -19.70 -5.14 43.56
N ASN A 615 -18.51 -4.56 43.64
CA ASN A 615 -17.27 -5.20 44.05
C ASN A 615 -17.02 -5.17 45.57
N GLN A 616 -17.83 -4.48 46.38
CA GLN A 616 -17.55 -4.21 47.79
C GLN A 616 -17.22 -5.47 48.60
N HIS A 617 -18.05 -6.52 48.50
CA HIS A 617 -17.83 -7.78 49.24
C HIS A 617 -16.67 -8.61 48.68
N ILE A 618 -16.37 -8.48 47.38
CA ILE A 618 -15.23 -9.15 46.74
C ILE A 618 -13.93 -8.49 47.21
N TYR A 619 -13.89 -7.16 47.30
CA TYR A 619 -12.75 -6.41 47.86
C TYR A 619 -12.49 -6.76 49.32
N ALA A 620 -13.55 -6.93 50.13
CA ALA A 620 -13.41 -7.34 51.52
C ALA A 620 -12.64 -8.66 51.64
N GLU A 621 -13.03 -9.68 50.86
CA GLU A 621 -12.35 -10.98 50.85
C GLU A 621 -10.96 -10.93 50.21
N TYR A 622 -10.79 -10.15 49.14
CA TYR A 622 -9.51 -9.96 48.44
C TYR A 622 -8.44 -9.36 49.36
N ASN A 623 -8.83 -8.45 50.25
CA ASN A 623 -7.94 -7.79 51.20
C ASN A 623 -7.66 -8.65 52.45
N SER A 624 -8.64 -9.46 52.90
CA SER A 624 -8.49 -10.28 54.10
C SER A 624 -7.73 -11.59 53.86
N THR A 625 -7.80 -12.15 52.65
CA THR A 625 -7.25 -13.47 52.38
C THR A 625 -5.72 -13.45 52.22
N SER A 626 -5.02 -14.34 52.93
CA SER A 626 -3.61 -14.66 52.67
C SER A 626 -3.47 -15.72 51.56
N ASN A 627 -4.59 -16.24 51.05
CA ASN A 627 -4.58 -17.26 50.02
C ASN A 627 -4.34 -16.65 48.63
N SER A 628 -3.15 -16.85 48.07
CA SER A 628 -2.72 -16.26 46.80
C SER A 628 -3.53 -16.76 45.60
N GLY A 629 -3.95 -18.03 45.61
CA GLY A 629 -4.81 -18.59 44.57
C GLY A 629 -6.21 -17.97 44.62
N ASN A 630 -6.83 -17.93 45.80
CA ASN A 630 -8.12 -17.26 45.99
C ASN A 630 -8.04 -15.77 45.63
N LYS A 631 -6.95 -15.09 46.02
CA LYS A 631 -6.71 -13.68 45.71
C LYS A 631 -6.68 -13.43 44.20
N LYS A 632 -6.06 -14.31 43.41
CA LYS A 632 -6.07 -14.23 41.94
C LYS A 632 -7.45 -14.50 41.33
N LEU A 633 -8.21 -15.48 41.84
CA LEU A 633 -9.59 -15.68 41.39
C LEU A 633 -10.44 -14.43 41.68
N LEU A 634 -10.32 -13.86 42.88
CA LEU A 634 -11.04 -12.64 43.27
C LEU A 634 -10.64 -11.46 42.38
N ALA A 635 -9.35 -11.32 42.01
CA ALA A 635 -8.89 -10.31 41.06
C ALA A 635 -9.58 -10.43 39.69
N VAL A 636 -9.69 -11.65 39.16
CA VAL A 636 -10.46 -11.92 37.92
C VAL A 636 -11.92 -11.54 38.09
N LEU A 637 -12.53 -11.91 39.22
CA LEU A 637 -13.92 -11.53 39.49
C LEU A 637 -14.09 -10.01 39.57
N LEU A 638 -13.17 -9.28 40.19
CA LEU A 638 -13.21 -7.82 40.30
C LEU A 638 -13.17 -7.13 38.93
N SER A 639 -12.43 -7.67 37.96
CA SER A 639 -12.25 -7.06 36.63
C SER A 639 -13.43 -7.26 35.67
N ILE A 640 -14.30 -8.23 35.93
CA ILE A 640 -15.49 -8.51 35.13
C ILE A 640 -16.61 -7.51 35.48
N GLU A 641 -17.28 -6.95 34.47
CA GLU A 641 -18.45 -6.10 34.68
C GLU A 641 -19.60 -6.89 35.31
N LYS A 642 -20.23 -6.33 36.34
CA LYS A 642 -21.33 -6.97 37.07
C LYS A 642 -22.64 -6.20 36.86
N PRO A 643 -23.74 -6.89 36.57
CA PRO A 643 -25.05 -6.26 36.48
C PRO A 643 -25.66 -5.98 37.86
N VAL A 644 -25.23 -6.71 38.90
CA VAL A 644 -25.77 -6.65 40.27
C VAL A 644 -24.65 -6.79 41.30
N THR A 645 -24.90 -6.32 42.52
CA THR A 645 -24.01 -6.53 43.66
C THR A 645 -23.95 -8.01 44.03
N PHE A 646 -22.73 -8.55 44.17
CA PHE A 646 -22.53 -9.90 44.69
C PHE A 646 -22.44 -9.87 46.22
N SER A 647 -23.39 -10.53 46.88
CA SER A 647 -23.39 -10.68 48.33
C SER A 647 -22.20 -11.52 48.81
N LYS A 648 -21.89 -11.42 50.10
CA LYS A 648 -20.85 -12.26 50.74
C LYS A 648 -21.08 -13.76 50.50
N ASP A 649 -22.32 -14.21 50.50
CA ASP A 649 -22.65 -15.63 50.23
C ASP A 649 -22.33 -16.03 48.80
N ILE A 650 -22.56 -15.14 47.83
CA ILE A 650 -22.19 -15.37 46.43
C ILE A 650 -20.66 -15.46 46.30
N VAL A 651 -19.90 -14.59 46.98
CA VAL A 651 -18.42 -14.67 46.99
C VAL A 651 -17.94 -16.02 47.51
N ASN A 652 -18.51 -16.50 48.62
CA ASN A 652 -18.19 -17.83 49.16
C ASN A 652 -18.53 -18.97 48.19
N ARG A 653 -19.63 -18.82 47.42
CA ARG A 653 -20.02 -19.81 46.39
C ARG A 653 -19.04 -19.86 45.22
N PHE A 654 -18.39 -18.75 44.86
CA PHE A 654 -17.32 -18.76 43.86
C PHE A 654 -16.08 -19.51 44.37
N LEU A 655 -15.66 -19.29 45.61
CA LEU A 655 -14.43 -19.89 46.12
C LEU A 655 -14.54 -21.41 46.37
N ARG A 656 -15.72 -21.90 46.76
CA ARG A 656 -15.92 -23.30 47.19
C ARG A 656 -15.59 -24.35 46.11
N PRO A 657 -16.14 -24.33 44.89
CA PRO A 657 -15.91 -25.38 43.90
C PRO A 657 -14.54 -25.28 43.19
N LEU A 658 -13.77 -24.21 43.42
CA LEU A 658 -12.51 -23.98 42.71
C LEU A 658 -11.51 -25.12 42.92
N LYS A 659 -11.41 -25.64 44.15
CA LYS A 659 -10.52 -26.76 44.46
C LYS A 659 -10.89 -28.03 43.69
N ASP A 660 -12.17 -28.33 43.60
CA ASP A 660 -12.66 -29.62 43.08
C ASP A 660 -12.93 -29.61 41.57
N SER A 661 -12.76 -28.46 40.90
CA SER A 661 -12.99 -28.33 39.45
C SER A 661 -11.68 -28.54 38.68
N GLU A 662 -11.73 -29.33 37.61
CA GLU A 662 -10.55 -29.65 36.79
C GLU A 662 -10.32 -28.60 35.70
N THR A 663 -11.39 -28.04 35.14
CA THR A 663 -11.33 -27.06 34.04
C THR A 663 -12.09 -25.78 34.40
N PRO A 664 -11.76 -24.63 33.76
CA PRO A 664 -12.54 -23.41 33.94
C PRO A 664 -14.00 -23.58 33.47
N GLN A 665 -14.24 -24.41 32.44
CA GLN A 665 -15.58 -24.73 31.96
C GLN A 665 -16.39 -25.48 33.00
N GLU A 666 -15.82 -26.55 33.58
CA GLU A 666 -16.48 -27.31 34.65
C GLU A 666 -16.74 -26.44 35.88
N TYR A 667 -15.77 -25.61 36.26
CA TYR A 667 -15.94 -24.65 37.35
C TYR A 667 -17.12 -23.70 37.10
N ALA A 668 -17.23 -23.14 35.90
CA ALA A 668 -18.33 -22.27 35.52
C ALA A 668 -19.68 -23.02 35.47
N ASP A 669 -19.69 -24.27 34.98
CA ASP A 669 -20.87 -25.13 34.95
C ASP A 669 -21.36 -25.50 36.35
N ARG A 670 -20.46 -25.79 37.29
CA ARG A 670 -20.81 -26.03 38.71
C ARG A 670 -21.40 -24.79 39.39
N LEU A 671 -21.00 -23.59 38.97
CA LEU A 671 -21.51 -22.33 39.53
C LEU A 671 -22.89 -21.95 39.00
N PHE A 672 -23.12 -22.10 37.69
CA PHE A 672 -24.27 -21.52 36.99
C PHE A 672 -25.17 -22.56 36.30
N GLY A 673 -24.74 -23.82 36.21
CA GLY A 673 -25.31 -24.86 35.36
C GLY A 673 -24.74 -24.83 33.93
N GLU A 674 -24.91 -25.92 33.18
CA GLU A 674 -24.44 -26.04 31.78
C GLU A 674 -25.07 -24.96 30.88
N ASN A 675 -26.39 -24.76 31.00
CA ASN A 675 -27.16 -23.81 30.20
C ASN A 675 -28.00 -22.89 31.09
N PRO A 676 -27.40 -21.86 31.72
CA PRO A 676 -28.11 -20.95 32.60
C PRO A 676 -29.24 -20.23 31.85
N THR A 677 -30.46 -20.34 32.36
CA THR A 677 -31.66 -19.73 31.76
C THR A 677 -31.79 -18.24 32.09
N ASN A 678 -31.24 -17.79 33.22
CA ASN A 678 -31.22 -16.39 33.61
C ASN A 678 -30.21 -15.60 32.74
N PRO A 679 -30.63 -14.53 32.03
CA PRO A 679 -29.75 -13.80 31.11
C PRO A 679 -28.53 -13.16 31.79
N ALA A 680 -28.66 -12.66 33.02
CA ALA A 680 -27.55 -12.06 33.77
C ALA A 680 -26.51 -13.13 34.16
N ASN A 681 -26.96 -14.30 34.62
CA ASN A 681 -26.06 -15.42 34.92
C ASN A 681 -25.39 -15.97 33.65
N LYS A 682 -26.14 -16.06 32.54
CA LYS A 682 -25.58 -16.49 31.25
C LYS A 682 -24.49 -15.55 30.77
N LYS A 683 -24.75 -14.24 30.76
CA LYS A 683 -23.75 -13.22 30.40
C LYS A 683 -22.54 -13.26 31.34
N PHE A 684 -22.76 -13.35 32.65
CA PHE A 684 -21.65 -13.38 33.60
C PHE A 684 -20.81 -14.66 33.51
N LYS A 685 -21.43 -15.83 33.29
CA LYS A 685 -20.74 -17.09 33.01
C LYS A 685 -19.85 -16.95 31.77
N ASP A 686 -20.41 -16.34 30.73
CA ASP A 686 -19.70 -16.02 29.50
C ASP A 686 -18.50 -15.10 29.75
N ASP A 687 -18.70 -13.99 30.45
CA ASP A 687 -17.63 -13.04 30.77
C ASP A 687 -16.56 -13.67 31.69
N LEU A 688 -16.96 -14.54 32.61
CA LEU A 688 -16.06 -15.31 33.47
C LEU A 688 -15.15 -16.22 32.66
N LEU A 689 -15.69 -17.01 31.75
CA LEU A 689 -14.92 -17.92 30.89
C LEU A 689 -14.03 -17.16 29.89
N ARG A 690 -14.33 -15.90 29.57
CA ARG A 690 -13.44 -15.04 28.78
C ARG A 690 -12.19 -14.67 29.55
N GLU A 691 -12.32 -14.33 30.83
CA GLU A 691 -11.20 -13.90 31.65
C GLU A 691 -10.46 -15.06 32.32
N LEU A 692 -11.18 -16.09 32.75
CA LEU A 692 -10.63 -17.27 33.39
C LEU A 692 -10.17 -18.28 32.32
N THR A 693 -9.16 -17.89 31.54
CA THR A 693 -8.56 -18.76 30.52
C THR A 693 -7.97 -20.01 31.17
N PRO A 694 -7.80 -21.13 30.44
CA PRO A 694 -7.20 -22.34 30.98
C PRO A 694 -5.85 -22.09 31.64
N THR A 695 -5.01 -21.25 31.02
CA THR A 695 -3.71 -20.85 31.58
C THR A 695 -3.87 -20.16 32.93
N VAL A 696 -4.74 -19.15 33.04
CA VAL A 696 -4.97 -18.41 34.30
C VAL A 696 -5.60 -19.31 35.36
N PHE A 697 -6.56 -20.15 34.98
CA PHE A 697 -7.19 -21.11 35.90
C PHE A 697 -6.17 -22.08 36.48
N ASN A 698 -5.30 -22.64 35.64
CA ASN A 698 -4.24 -23.54 36.07
C ASN A 698 -3.22 -22.84 36.98
N GLU A 699 -2.86 -21.58 36.71
CA GLU A 699 -2.02 -20.81 37.62
C GLU A 699 -2.67 -20.61 38.99
N ILE A 700 -3.97 -20.28 39.03
CA ILE A 700 -4.74 -20.15 40.27
C ILE A 700 -4.74 -21.47 41.05
N LYS A 701 -5.02 -22.59 40.37
CA LYS A 701 -5.03 -23.94 40.97
C LYS A 701 -3.65 -24.34 41.50
N ASN A 702 -2.59 -24.06 40.75
CA ASN A 702 -1.22 -24.33 41.17
C ASN A 702 -0.81 -23.50 42.39
N ASP A 703 -1.23 -22.23 42.46
CA ASP A 703 -0.98 -21.38 43.63
C ASP A 703 -1.78 -21.85 44.85
N LEU A 704 -3.03 -22.30 44.67
CA LEU A 704 -3.81 -22.94 45.73
C LEU A 704 -3.10 -24.18 46.29
N ARG A 705 -2.72 -25.09 45.39
CA ARG A 705 -2.00 -26.32 45.74
C ARG A 705 -0.70 -26.02 46.47
N LYS A 706 0.06 -25.02 46.00
CA LYS A 706 1.29 -24.59 46.66
C LYS A 706 1.05 -24.16 48.10
N GLN A 707 -0.07 -23.53 48.41
CA GLN A 707 -0.39 -23.17 49.78
C GLN A 707 -0.68 -24.39 50.66
N GLU A 708 -1.40 -25.39 50.16
CA GLU A 708 -1.64 -26.65 50.87
C GLU A 708 -0.32 -27.39 51.11
N LEU A 709 0.61 -27.35 50.14
CA LEU A 709 1.96 -27.91 50.28
C LEU A 709 2.87 -27.10 51.22
N LEU A 710 2.53 -25.83 51.49
CA LEU A 710 3.23 -24.97 52.45
C LEU A 710 2.54 -24.94 53.83
N ASP A 711 1.52 -25.78 54.06
CA ASP A 711 0.87 -25.91 55.35
C ASP A 711 1.89 -26.36 56.42
N THR A 712 1.67 -25.91 57.65
CA THR A 712 2.46 -26.32 58.82
C THR A 712 2.15 -27.75 59.27
N ASN A 713 0.99 -28.30 58.91
CA ASN A 713 0.55 -29.64 59.25
C ASN A 713 1.02 -30.68 58.20
N PRO A 714 1.90 -31.63 58.56
CA PRO A 714 2.36 -32.68 57.64
C PRO A 714 1.23 -33.51 57.00
N ALA A 715 0.11 -33.71 57.69
CA ALA A 715 -1.02 -34.47 57.15
C ALA A 715 -1.66 -33.77 55.93
N ASN A 716 -1.79 -32.44 55.99
CA ASN A 716 -2.33 -31.64 54.89
C ASN A 716 -1.35 -31.63 53.71
N VAL A 717 -0.05 -31.50 53.99
CA VAL A 717 1.00 -31.57 52.97
C VAL A 717 0.94 -32.91 52.23
N MET A 718 0.89 -34.04 52.95
CA MET A 718 0.88 -35.36 52.32
C MET A 718 -0.43 -35.67 51.59
N ALA A 719 -1.58 -35.13 52.04
CA ALA A 719 -2.82 -35.20 51.28
C ALA A 719 -2.68 -34.50 49.92
N ALA A 720 -2.13 -33.27 49.90
CA ALA A 720 -1.88 -32.54 48.65
C ALA A 720 -0.84 -33.22 47.74
N ILE A 721 0.17 -33.88 48.31
CA ILE A 721 1.13 -34.71 47.53
C ILE A 721 0.42 -35.90 46.87
N LYS A 722 -0.49 -36.57 47.59
CA LYS A 722 -1.27 -37.68 47.05
C LYS A 722 -2.21 -37.23 45.93
N ASP A 723 -2.86 -36.07 46.09
CA ASP A 723 -3.72 -35.49 45.07
C ASP A 723 -2.89 -35.15 43.81
N LEU A 724 -1.71 -34.52 43.99
CA LEU A 724 -0.79 -34.22 42.89
C LEU A 724 -0.32 -35.49 42.15
N ASN A 725 -0.02 -36.57 42.88
CA ASN A 725 0.36 -37.84 42.28
C ASN A 725 -0.82 -38.49 41.51
N THR A 726 -2.06 -38.31 41.98
CA THR A 726 -3.26 -38.79 41.29
C THR A 726 -3.45 -38.09 39.95
N GLU A 727 -3.29 -36.76 39.93
CA GLU A 727 -3.32 -35.98 38.68
C GLU A 727 -2.17 -36.36 37.73
N PHE A 728 -0.96 -36.59 38.27
CA PHE A 728 0.19 -37.05 37.48
C PHE A 728 -0.08 -38.39 36.77
N GLU A 729 -0.69 -39.36 37.45
CA GLU A 729 -1.07 -40.63 36.83
C GLU A 729 -2.20 -40.47 35.80
N ALA A 730 -3.09 -39.48 35.95
CA ALA A 730 -4.07 -39.15 34.92
C ALA A 730 -3.41 -38.59 33.65
N ILE A 731 -2.39 -37.73 33.78
CA ILE A 731 -1.57 -37.25 32.66
C ILE A 731 -0.95 -38.43 31.91
N LYS A 732 -0.34 -39.38 32.63
CA LYS A 732 0.29 -40.57 32.02
C LYS A 732 -0.69 -41.47 31.26
N LYS A 733 -1.95 -41.54 31.69
CA LYS A 733 -3.01 -42.27 30.94
C LYS A 733 -3.31 -41.63 29.59
N ILE A 734 -3.08 -40.32 29.44
CA ILE A 734 -3.24 -39.59 28.16
C ILE A 734 -1.97 -39.70 27.32
N THR A 735 -0.79 -39.50 27.92
CA THR A 735 0.49 -39.48 27.18
C THR A 735 0.94 -40.88 26.74
N GLY A 736 0.60 -41.93 27.49
CA GLY A 736 0.93 -43.31 27.17
C GLY A 736 0.48 -43.76 25.77
N PRO A 737 -0.83 -43.68 25.43
CA PRO A 737 -1.34 -44.01 24.10
C PRO A 737 -0.67 -43.19 22.98
N ILE A 738 -0.40 -41.90 23.21
CA ILE A 738 0.28 -41.04 22.24
C ILE A 738 1.71 -41.56 21.97
N ARG A 739 2.49 -41.80 23.03
CA ARG A 739 3.86 -42.29 22.95
C ARG A 739 3.98 -43.63 22.22
N THR A 740 3.07 -44.56 22.50
CA THR A 740 3.04 -45.87 21.81
C THR A 740 2.69 -45.78 20.32
N ASN A 741 2.02 -44.72 19.89
CA ASN A 741 1.67 -44.50 18.49
C ASN A 741 2.72 -43.68 17.71
N ALA A 742 3.63 -42.97 18.40
CA ALA A 742 4.69 -42.19 17.76
C ALA A 742 5.57 -43.05 16.83
N ASP A 743 6.01 -44.22 17.30
CA ASP A 743 6.83 -45.16 16.50
C ASP A 743 6.13 -45.61 15.22
N LYS A 744 4.80 -45.71 15.23
CA LYS A 744 4.01 -46.11 14.07
C LYS A 744 4.04 -45.06 12.96
N LEU A 745 4.39 -43.80 13.25
CA LEU A 745 4.45 -42.68 12.29
C LEU A 745 5.86 -42.38 11.77
N LYS A 746 6.91 -43.03 12.30
CA LYS A 746 8.30 -42.78 11.91
C LYS A 746 8.53 -42.91 10.40
N PHE A 747 7.84 -43.85 9.75
CA PHE A 747 7.96 -44.10 8.30
C PHE A 747 7.62 -42.88 7.42
N ILE A 748 6.84 -41.91 7.92
CA ILE A 748 6.48 -40.69 7.17
C ILE A 748 7.73 -39.85 6.89
N ASN A 749 8.74 -39.89 7.76
CA ASN A 749 10.03 -39.23 7.51
C ASN A 749 10.74 -39.82 6.28
N ASP A 750 10.52 -41.10 5.99
CA ASP A 750 11.15 -41.84 4.88
C ASP A 750 10.35 -41.73 3.56
N ILE A 751 9.34 -40.87 3.51
CA ILE A 751 8.61 -40.54 2.28
C ILE A 751 9.32 -39.35 1.61
N ASP A 752 9.98 -39.59 0.48
CA ASP A 752 10.48 -38.54 -0.40
C ASP A 752 9.34 -38.07 -1.33
N PRO A 753 8.94 -36.77 -1.28
CA PRO A 753 7.92 -36.24 -2.17
C PRO A 753 8.24 -36.40 -3.66
N VAL A 754 9.52 -36.51 -4.06
CA VAL A 754 9.93 -36.73 -5.45
C VAL A 754 9.32 -38.01 -6.05
N HIS A 755 9.10 -39.04 -5.23
CA HIS A 755 8.51 -40.31 -5.70
C HIS A 755 7.04 -40.16 -6.16
N LEU A 756 6.35 -39.06 -5.82
CA LEU A 756 4.98 -38.77 -6.27
C LEU A 756 4.89 -38.33 -7.74
N TYR A 757 6.02 -38.00 -8.37
CA TYR A 757 6.10 -37.47 -9.74
C TYR A 757 6.47 -38.50 -10.82
N ASN A 758 6.58 -39.80 -10.46
CA ASN A 758 6.94 -40.85 -11.42
C ASN A 758 5.85 -41.04 -12.51
N PRO A 759 6.17 -41.10 -13.81
CA PRO A 759 5.22 -41.02 -14.91
C PRO A 759 4.41 -42.31 -15.10
N THR A 760 4.86 -43.44 -14.52
CA THR A 760 4.00 -44.63 -14.40
C THR A 760 2.77 -44.40 -13.51
N PHE A 761 2.62 -43.23 -12.87
CA PHE A 761 1.49 -42.84 -12.03
C PHE A 761 0.44 -41.93 -12.75
N GLN A 762 0.67 -41.46 -13.97
CA GLN A 762 -0.18 -40.39 -14.56
C GLN A 762 -1.65 -40.76 -14.87
N GLY A 763 -1.95 -42.03 -15.16
CA GLY A 763 -3.32 -42.48 -15.45
C GLY A 763 -4.13 -42.85 -14.20
N THR A 764 -3.81 -43.98 -13.58
CA THR A 764 -4.53 -44.50 -12.41
C THR A 764 -4.22 -43.71 -11.13
N ALA A 765 -3.04 -43.09 -11.01
CA ALA A 765 -2.68 -42.38 -9.79
C ALA A 765 -3.22 -40.96 -9.69
N ARG A 766 -3.74 -40.32 -10.75
CA ARG A 766 -4.49 -39.07 -10.57
C ARG A 766 -5.75 -39.28 -9.72
N SER A 767 -6.41 -40.43 -9.90
CA SER A 767 -7.55 -40.86 -9.09
C SER A 767 -7.16 -41.33 -7.68
N LYS A 768 -6.03 -42.03 -7.52
CA LYS A 768 -5.49 -42.43 -6.19
C LYS A 768 -4.85 -41.25 -5.44
N ALA A 769 -4.32 -40.24 -6.11
CA ALA A 769 -3.70 -39.06 -5.51
C ALA A 769 -4.72 -38.23 -4.73
N ALA A 770 -5.95 -38.10 -5.24
CA ALA A 770 -7.04 -37.47 -4.50
C ALA A 770 -7.37 -38.25 -3.21
N GLN A 771 -7.43 -39.58 -3.27
CA GLN A 771 -7.63 -40.42 -2.08
C GLN A 771 -6.44 -40.36 -1.11
N MET A 772 -5.21 -40.32 -1.62
CA MET A 772 -4.00 -40.16 -0.81
C MET A 772 -3.97 -38.79 -0.14
N LYS A 773 -4.36 -37.73 -0.85
CA LYS A 773 -4.48 -36.37 -0.31
C LYS A 773 -5.41 -36.34 0.89
N GLU A 774 -6.63 -36.85 0.74
CA GLU A 774 -7.60 -36.91 1.83
C GLU A 774 -7.07 -37.71 3.04
N ARG A 775 -6.34 -38.80 2.79
CA ARG A 775 -5.72 -39.62 3.86
C ARG A 775 -4.62 -38.88 4.60
N TYR A 776 -3.68 -38.25 3.89
CA TYR A 776 -2.61 -37.46 4.49
C TYR A 776 -3.14 -36.21 5.21
N GLU A 777 -4.18 -35.57 4.67
CA GLU A 777 -4.90 -34.49 5.35
C GLU A 777 -5.60 -34.99 6.62
N GLY A 778 -6.22 -36.18 6.58
CA GLY A 778 -6.77 -36.84 7.76
C GLY A 778 -5.70 -37.11 8.82
N LEU A 779 -4.55 -37.64 8.42
CA LEU A 779 -3.46 -37.95 9.33
C LEU A 779 -2.79 -36.69 9.89
N SER A 780 -2.72 -35.62 9.09
CA SER A 780 -2.24 -34.31 9.52
C SER A 780 -3.16 -33.72 10.60
N ARG A 781 -4.49 -33.83 10.42
CA ARG A 781 -5.48 -33.43 11.43
C ARG A 781 -5.37 -34.27 12.71
N ASP A 782 -5.19 -35.59 12.59
CA ASP A 782 -4.97 -36.45 13.75
C ASP A 782 -3.70 -36.01 14.52
N CYS A 783 -2.60 -35.68 13.82
CA CYS A 783 -1.38 -35.15 14.44
C CYS A 783 -1.61 -33.78 15.09
N GLU A 784 -2.41 -32.90 14.48
CA GLU A 784 -2.75 -31.59 15.05
C GLU A 784 -3.44 -31.72 16.41
N LEU A 785 -4.41 -32.64 16.55
CA LEU A 785 -5.07 -32.94 17.82
C LEU A 785 -4.07 -33.48 18.86
N VAL A 786 -3.17 -34.38 18.46
CA VAL A 786 -2.12 -34.89 19.35
C VAL A 786 -1.18 -33.78 19.82
N VAL A 787 -0.75 -32.90 18.91
CA VAL A 787 0.10 -31.74 19.22
C VAL A 787 -0.58 -30.84 20.25
N ASP A 788 -1.88 -30.53 20.06
CA ASP A 788 -2.65 -29.73 21.02
C ASP A 788 -2.69 -30.40 22.41
N GLN A 789 -3.01 -31.70 22.46
CA GLN A 789 -3.07 -32.44 23.71
C GLN A 789 -1.72 -32.46 24.43
N LEU A 790 -0.62 -32.72 23.72
CA LEU A 790 0.73 -32.75 24.29
C LEU A 790 1.14 -31.37 24.82
N ARG A 791 0.80 -30.28 24.13
CA ARG A 791 1.03 -28.91 24.65
C ARG A 791 0.32 -28.68 25.99
N ARG A 792 -0.93 -29.13 26.12
CA ARG A 792 -1.66 -29.06 27.40
C ARG A 792 -0.95 -29.84 28.51
N GLN A 793 -0.43 -31.03 28.20
CA GLN A 793 0.29 -31.84 29.18
C GLN A 793 1.62 -31.20 29.59
N VAL A 794 2.36 -30.58 28.67
CA VAL A 794 3.56 -29.79 29.00
C VAL A 794 3.23 -28.69 30.00
N ILE A 795 2.20 -27.88 29.72
CA ILE A 795 1.77 -26.78 30.59
C ILE A 795 1.33 -27.31 31.96
N ALA A 796 0.58 -28.40 32.02
CA ALA A 796 0.15 -29.02 33.27
C ALA A 796 1.33 -29.51 34.12
N LEU A 797 2.27 -30.26 33.52
CA LEU A 797 3.45 -30.79 34.21
C LEU A 797 4.38 -29.67 34.71
N GLU A 798 4.59 -28.61 33.92
CA GLU A 798 5.31 -27.41 34.37
C GLU A 798 4.63 -26.73 35.55
N GLY A 799 3.30 -26.59 35.49
CA GLY A 799 2.49 -26.07 36.58
C GLY A 799 2.61 -26.90 37.87
N HIS A 800 2.58 -28.22 37.74
CA HIS A 800 2.74 -29.17 38.84
C HIS A 800 4.10 -29.00 39.51
N LEU A 801 5.18 -28.95 38.72
CA LEU A 801 6.53 -28.69 39.23
C LEU A 801 6.65 -27.32 39.90
N LYS A 802 6.02 -26.28 39.36
CA LYS A 802 6.01 -24.92 39.94
C LYS A 802 5.25 -24.85 41.27
N SER A 803 4.18 -25.65 41.41
CA SER A 803 3.38 -25.73 42.64
C SER A 803 4.11 -26.46 43.77
N LEU A 804 4.98 -27.42 43.44
CA LEU A 804 5.70 -28.24 44.41
C LEU A 804 6.89 -27.47 45.02
N PRO A 805 6.87 -27.13 46.33
CA PRO A 805 7.96 -26.39 46.97
C PRO A 805 9.28 -27.16 46.89
N LYS A 806 10.41 -26.45 46.87
CA LYS A 806 11.74 -27.07 47.03
C LYS A 806 11.92 -27.55 48.47
N ASP A 807 12.83 -28.49 48.70
CA ASP A 807 12.95 -29.21 49.99
C ASP A 807 13.16 -28.27 51.20
N GLY A 808 13.87 -27.14 51.02
CA GLY A 808 14.06 -26.13 52.07
C GLY A 808 12.94 -25.10 52.22
N GLN A 809 11.85 -25.20 51.46
CA GLN A 809 10.75 -24.23 51.47
C GLN A 809 9.49 -24.72 52.20
N PHE A 810 9.42 -26.01 52.56
CA PHE A 810 8.32 -26.55 53.34
C PHE A 810 8.29 -25.94 54.75
N LYS A 811 7.10 -25.58 55.24
CA LYS A 811 6.91 -25.01 56.59
C LYS A 811 6.55 -26.07 57.64
N ALA A 812 6.21 -27.29 57.23
CA ALA A 812 5.87 -28.38 58.13
C ALA A 812 7.12 -28.95 58.83
N SER A 813 7.22 -28.78 60.16
CA SER A 813 8.37 -29.20 60.96
C SER A 813 8.38 -30.69 61.37
N GLY A 814 7.62 -31.55 60.69
CA GLY A 814 7.38 -32.94 61.10
C GLY A 814 7.33 -34.00 59.98
N LEU A 815 7.85 -33.70 58.78
CA LEU A 815 7.91 -34.68 57.69
C LEU A 815 8.96 -35.78 57.97
N THR A 816 8.56 -37.04 57.87
CA THR A 816 9.45 -38.20 58.03
C THR A 816 10.45 -38.31 56.87
N LEU A 817 11.50 -39.11 57.04
CA LEU A 817 12.47 -39.35 55.96
C LEU A 817 11.79 -39.98 54.72
N GLU A 818 10.88 -40.93 54.94
CA GLU A 818 10.10 -41.59 53.89
C GLU A 818 9.23 -40.59 53.10
N GLN A 819 8.53 -39.70 53.80
CA GLN A 819 7.71 -38.66 53.17
C GLN A 819 8.56 -37.68 52.34
N LYS A 820 9.75 -37.32 52.81
CA LYS A 820 10.68 -36.46 52.06
C LYS A 820 11.17 -37.14 50.78
N GLU A 821 11.50 -38.43 50.84
CA GLU A 821 11.89 -39.20 49.66
C GLU A 821 10.71 -39.40 48.67
N GLU A 822 9.48 -39.58 49.16
CA GLU A 822 8.27 -39.63 48.32
C GLU A 822 8.08 -38.32 47.52
N ILE A 823 8.20 -37.17 48.19
CA ILE A 823 8.10 -35.84 47.55
C ILE A 823 9.20 -35.67 46.48
N LYS A 824 10.43 -36.07 46.80
CA LYS A 824 11.58 -35.99 45.90
C LYS A 824 11.43 -36.92 44.69
N LYS A 825 10.89 -38.12 44.90
CA LYS A 825 10.54 -39.05 43.83
C LYS A 825 9.48 -38.45 42.91
N LEU A 826 8.39 -37.91 43.46
CA LEU A 826 7.33 -37.28 42.66
C LEU A 826 7.88 -36.11 41.81
N ARG A 827 8.76 -35.27 42.37
CA ARG A 827 9.42 -34.20 41.60
C ARG A 827 10.23 -34.75 40.41
N THR A 828 10.97 -35.83 40.65
CA THR A 828 11.81 -36.47 39.63
C THR A 828 10.95 -37.12 38.54
N ASP A 829 9.86 -37.79 38.91
CA ASP A 829 8.91 -38.43 38.00
C ASP A 829 8.19 -37.39 37.13
N LEU A 830 7.75 -36.27 37.72
CA LEU A 830 7.16 -35.15 36.98
C LEU A 830 8.12 -34.55 35.94
N GLN A 831 9.39 -34.33 36.32
CA GLN A 831 10.39 -33.80 35.41
C GLN A 831 10.70 -34.77 34.26
N THR A 832 10.81 -36.07 34.58
CA THR A 832 11.07 -37.12 33.58
C THR A 832 9.95 -37.22 32.55
N GLU A 833 8.69 -37.19 32.99
CA GLU A 833 7.54 -37.22 32.09
C GLU A 833 7.44 -35.92 31.26
N LEU A 834 7.74 -34.75 31.83
CA LEU A 834 7.78 -33.49 31.09
C LEU A 834 8.76 -33.55 29.92
N ASP A 835 9.97 -34.06 30.16
CA ASP A 835 10.99 -34.19 29.13
C ASP A 835 10.58 -35.21 28.06
N ALA A 836 9.91 -36.30 28.45
CA ALA A 836 9.37 -37.28 27.51
C ALA A 836 8.24 -36.70 26.62
N VAL A 837 7.28 -35.98 27.22
CA VAL A 837 6.18 -35.32 26.49
C VAL A 837 6.70 -34.26 25.52
N ARG A 838 7.72 -33.48 25.89
CA ARG A 838 8.36 -32.52 24.97
C ARG A 838 8.98 -33.20 23.75
N LYS A 839 9.64 -34.34 23.95
CA LYS A 839 10.19 -35.14 22.85
C LYS A 839 9.09 -35.67 21.92
N ASP A 840 7.98 -36.14 22.50
CA ASP A 840 6.82 -36.59 21.73
C ASP A 840 6.21 -35.41 20.94
N LEU A 841 6.09 -34.22 21.54
CA LEU A 841 5.59 -33.01 20.89
C LEU A 841 6.43 -32.61 19.68
N ASP A 842 7.76 -32.57 19.82
CA ASP A 842 8.67 -32.25 18.72
C ASP A 842 8.56 -33.26 17.56
N PHE A 843 8.42 -34.54 17.91
CA PHE A 843 8.21 -35.60 16.92
C PHE A 843 6.92 -35.37 16.13
N TYR A 844 5.78 -35.18 16.80
CA TYR A 844 4.49 -34.99 16.13
C TYR A 844 4.43 -33.69 15.32
N LYS A 845 5.03 -32.59 15.79
CA LYS A 845 5.18 -31.34 15.00
C LYS A 845 5.96 -31.59 13.70
N LYS A 846 7.07 -32.33 13.78
CA LYS A 846 7.87 -32.69 12.59
C LYS A 846 7.07 -33.54 11.59
N ILE A 847 6.32 -34.53 12.08
CA ILE A 847 5.46 -35.37 11.24
C ILE A 847 4.36 -34.52 10.58
N GLN A 848 3.70 -33.64 11.33
CA GLN A 848 2.67 -32.75 10.80
C GLN A 848 3.23 -31.87 9.66
N GLY A 849 4.38 -31.22 9.86
CA GLY A 849 5.03 -30.42 8.82
C GLY A 849 5.40 -31.23 7.57
N LYS A 850 5.89 -32.47 7.74
CA LYS A 850 6.20 -33.38 6.62
C LYS A 850 4.92 -33.77 5.85
N LEU A 851 3.82 -34.06 6.54
CA LEU A 851 2.53 -34.37 5.93
C LEU A 851 1.98 -33.20 5.13
N GLU A 852 2.12 -31.97 5.63
CA GLU A 852 1.71 -30.76 4.89
C GLU A 852 2.49 -30.59 3.59
N THR A 853 3.81 -30.84 3.61
CA THR A 853 4.63 -30.86 2.39
C THR A 853 4.15 -31.95 1.43
N ILE A 854 3.93 -33.18 1.92
CA ILE A 854 3.43 -34.29 1.08
C ILE A 854 2.09 -33.92 0.44
N VAL A 855 1.15 -33.34 1.18
CA VAL A 855 -0.17 -32.93 0.65
C VAL A 855 -0.04 -31.89 -0.48
N LYS A 856 0.86 -30.90 -0.32
CA LYS A 856 1.13 -29.91 -1.37
C LYS A 856 1.69 -30.56 -2.63
N GLU A 857 2.65 -31.45 -2.48
CA GLU A 857 3.31 -32.15 -3.59
C GLU A 857 2.34 -33.10 -4.31
N VAL A 858 1.45 -33.78 -3.58
CA VAL A 858 0.33 -34.54 -4.16
C VAL A 858 -0.60 -33.64 -4.99
N ASP A 859 -0.87 -32.42 -4.55
CA ASP A 859 -1.71 -31.47 -5.29
C ASP A 859 -1.05 -30.99 -6.59
N VAL A 860 0.27 -30.78 -6.57
CA VAL A 860 1.07 -30.46 -7.77
C VAL A 860 1.06 -31.64 -8.75
N ALA A 861 1.30 -32.85 -8.25
CA ALA A 861 1.28 -34.08 -9.05
C ALA A 861 -0.11 -34.34 -9.66
N ALA A 862 -1.19 -34.20 -8.88
CA ALA A 862 -2.57 -34.38 -9.34
C ALA A 862 -2.98 -33.36 -10.41
N LYS A 863 -2.32 -32.20 -10.48
CA LYS A 863 -2.57 -31.18 -11.51
C LYS A 863 -1.80 -31.43 -12.82
N GLY A 864 -0.91 -32.42 -12.87
CA GLY A 864 -0.19 -32.82 -14.10
C GLY A 864 0.79 -31.75 -14.61
N LYS A 865 1.38 -30.97 -13.70
CA LYS A 865 2.20 -29.79 -14.02
C LYS A 865 3.67 -30.09 -14.33
N MET A 866 4.08 -31.35 -14.42
CA MET A 866 5.50 -31.74 -14.53
C MET A 866 5.78 -32.62 -15.76
N HIS A 867 6.92 -32.47 -16.43
CA HIS A 867 7.37 -33.28 -17.58
C HIS A 867 8.84 -33.72 -17.48
N TYR A 868 9.18 -34.83 -18.14
CA TYR A 868 10.57 -35.32 -18.25
C TYR A 868 11.28 -34.65 -19.42
N TYR A 869 12.52 -34.22 -19.20
CA TYR A 869 13.41 -33.73 -20.25
C TYR A 869 14.82 -34.30 -20.09
N TYR A 870 15.55 -34.37 -21.19
CA TYR A 870 16.91 -34.87 -21.23
C TYR A 870 17.93 -33.78 -20.87
N SER A 871 18.91 -34.12 -20.02
CA SER A 871 19.97 -33.24 -19.58
C SER A 871 21.28 -34.01 -19.49
N SER A 872 22.34 -33.56 -20.17
CA SER A 872 23.66 -34.17 -20.05
C SER A 872 24.74 -33.11 -20.17
N GLU A 873 26.00 -33.50 -19.97
CA GLU A 873 27.14 -32.66 -20.32
C GLU A 873 27.00 -32.17 -21.78
N GLY A 874 27.29 -30.88 -22.01
CA GLY A 874 27.10 -30.19 -23.28
C GLY A 874 25.68 -29.70 -23.58
N ILE A 875 24.66 -30.03 -22.77
CA ILE A 875 23.28 -29.55 -22.99
C ILE A 875 22.96 -28.39 -22.05
N LYS A 876 22.56 -27.24 -22.61
CA LYS A 876 22.08 -26.08 -21.87
C LYS A 876 20.63 -25.78 -22.24
N ARG A 877 19.73 -25.95 -21.27
CA ARG A 877 18.29 -25.65 -21.38
C ARG A 877 18.01 -24.29 -20.75
N HIS A 878 17.52 -23.34 -21.53
CA HIS A 878 17.18 -22.00 -21.05
C HIS A 878 15.79 -22.00 -20.36
N PRO A 879 15.51 -21.05 -19.46
CA PRO A 879 14.16 -20.85 -18.92
C PRO A 879 13.13 -20.67 -20.05
N PRO A 880 11.84 -21.02 -19.84
CA PRO A 880 10.78 -20.76 -20.80
C PRO A 880 10.71 -19.28 -21.22
N VAL A 881 10.67 -19.03 -22.52
CA VAL A 881 10.60 -17.68 -23.11
C VAL A 881 9.49 -17.62 -24.16
N SER A 882 8.99 -16.41 -24.43
CA SER A 882 8.14 -16.19 -25.60
C SER A 882 8.94 -16.35 -26.90
N ARG A 883 8.27 -16.73 -28.00
CA ARG A 883 8.93 -17.08 -29.27
C ARG A 883 9.70 -15.91 -29.91
N ASP A 884 9.35 -14.67 -29.57
CA ASP A 884 10.00 -13.41 -29.96
C ASP A 884 11.23 -13.06 -29.09
N GLN A 885 11.44 -13.76 -27.97
CA GLN A 885 12.48 -13.49 -26.98
C GLN A 885 13.58 -14.57 -26.94
N ILE A 886 13.76 -15.32 -28.03
CA ILE A 886 14.81 -16.33 -28.14
C ILE A 886 16.17 -15.64 -27.99
N PRO A 887 17.01 -16.02 -27.00
CA PRO A 887 18.33 -15.42 -26.81
C PRO A 887 19.19 -15.55 -28.07
N PRO A 888 20.06 -14.60 -28.42
CA PRO A 888 20.98 -14.77 -29.56
C PRO A 888 21.89 -15.99 -29.37
N LEU A 889 22.27 -16.65 -30.48
CA LEU A 889 23.30 -17.69 -30.45
C LEU A 889 24.64 -17.04 -30.04
N PRO A 890 25.44 -17.67 -29.15
CA PRO A 890 26.75 -17.13 -28.80
C PRO A 890 27.66 -17.14 -30.05
N ASN A 891 28.09 -15.98 -30.53
CA ASN A 891 29.12 -15.87 -31.56
C ASN A 891 30.52 -16.01 -30.90
N VAL A 892 31.37 -16.92 -31.41
CA VAL A 892 32.84 -17.05 -31.17
C VAL A 892 33.25 -17.88 -29.91
N PRO A 893 34.30 -18.75 -29.98
CA PRO A 893 34.57 -19.78 -28.97
C PRO A 893 35.11 -19.16 -27.68
N ASN A 894 34.32 -19.25 -26.61
CA ASN A 894 34.72 -18.77 -25.30
C ASN A 894 35.09 -19.95 -24.39
N PRO A 895 36.35 -20.10 -23.93
CA PRO A 895 36.81 -21.22 -23.09
C PRO A 895 36.23 -21.24 -21.67
N SER A 896 35.22 -20.42 -21.36
CA SER A 896 34.77 -20.16 -19.99
C SER A 896 33.26 -20.32 -19.78
N LEU A 897 32.62 -21.27 -20.47
CA LEU A 897 31.36 -21.85 -19.99
C LEU A 897 31.68 -22.96 -18.97
N ARG A 898 32.01 -22.56 -17.74
CA ARG A 898 31.74 -23.43 -16.60
C ARG A 898 30.23 -23.41 -16.42
N SER A 899 29.57 -24.50 -16.80
CA SER A 899 28.15 -24.69 -16.55
C SER A 899 27.87 -24.58 -15.06
N SER A 900 27.31 -23.45 -14.62
CA SER A 900 26.61 -23.36 -13.34
C SER A 900 25.21 -23.95 -13.51
N THR A 901 25.14 -25.21 -13.90
CA THR A 901 23.98 -26.04 -13.58
C THR A 901 24.40 -26.81 -12.34
N THR A 902 23.83 -26.41 -11.20
CA THR A 902 23.81 -27.21 -9.98
C THR A 902 23.47 -28.63 -10.39
N ALA A 903 24.46 -29.53 -10.39
CA ALA A 903 24.18 -30.94 -10.50
C ALA A 903 23.38 -31.29 -9.25
N THR A 904 22.07 -31.47 -9.39
CA THR A 904 21.25 -32.03 -8.33
C THR A 904 21.71 -33.46 -8.15
N THR A 905 22.67 -33.67 -7.24
CA THR A 905 23.09 -35.00 -6.85
C THR A 905 21.91 -35.66 -6.17
N GLY A 906 21.41 -36.75 -6.77
CA GLY A 906 20.59 -37.69 -6.02
C GLY A 906 21.37 -38.20 -4.80
N SER A 907 20.68 -38.86 -3.87
CA SER A 907 21.20 -39.40 -2.60
C SER A 907 22.47 -40.27 -2.71
N ASN A 908 22.93 -40.58 -3.92
CA ASN A 908 24.02 -41.49 -4.23
C ASN A 908 25.17 -40.82 -5.02
N GLY A 909 25.11 -39.50 -5.26
CA GLY A 909 26.22 -38.75 -5.91
C GLY A 909 26.39 -38.96 -7.43
N ARG A 910 25.39 -39.51 -8.14
CA ARG A 910 25.39 -39.59 -9.62
C ARG A 910 24.66 -38.39 -10.23
N ILE A 911 25.18 -37.87 -11.35
CA ILE A 911 24.46 -36.91 -12.20
C ILE A 911 23.22 -37.65 -12.73
N GLN A 912 22.04 -37.05 -12.62
CA GLN A 912 20.81 -37.64 -13.19
C GLN A 912 20.59 -37.04 -14.58
N GLU A 913 20.73 -37.86 -15.62
CA GLU A 913 20.70 -37.38 -17.01
C GLU A 913 19.28 -37.06 -17.52
N PHE A 914 18.25 -37.31 -16.70
CA PHE A 914 16.86 -36.98 -16.99
C PHE A 914 16.26 -36.31 -15.76
N LEU A 915 15.66 -35.15 -15.98
CA LEU A 915 15.13 -34.32 -14.91
C LEU A 915 13.62 -34.12 -15.08
N VAL A 916 12.93 -33.96 -13.96
CA VAL A 916 11.52 -33.58 -13.92
C VAL A 916 11.44 -32.06 -13.74
N GLY A 917 10.82 -31.37 -14.69
CA GLY A 917 10.64 -29.91 -14.64
C GLY A 917 9.19 -29.51 -14.77
N GLU A 918 8.89 -28.26 -14.44
CA GLU A 918 7.56 -27.69 -14.67
C GLU A 918 7.22 -27.70 -16.17
N LYS A 919 5.95 -27.99 -16.47
CA LYS A 919 5.40 -27.91 -17.81
C LYS A 919 5.61 -26.50 -18.36
N ILE A 920 6.07 -26.42 -19.61
CA ILE A 920 6.23 -25.15 -20.34
C ILE A 920 4.90 -24.38 -20.30
N PRO A 921 4.85 -23.14 -19.75
CA PRO A 921 3.63 -22.34 -19.70
C PRO A 921 3.01 -22.13 -21.08
N GLU A 922 1.69 -21.90 -21.10
CA GLU A 922 0.97 -21.62 -22.35
C GLU A 922 1.55 -20.38 -23.06
N GLY A 923 1.82 -20.48 -24.37
CA GLY A 923 2.42 -19.40 -25.17
C GLY A 923 3.94 -19.26 -25.08
N GLN A 924 4.63 -20.09 -24.27
CA GLN A 924 6.09 -20.08 -24.14
C GLN A 924 6.74 -21.33 -24.78
N ILE A 925 8.03 -21.23 -25.07
CA ILE A 925 8.89 -22.31 -25.58
C ILE A 925 10.15 -22.43 -24.73
N VAL A 926 10.79 -23.59 -24.78
CA VAL A 926 12.12 -23.80 -24.19
C VAL A 926 13.18 -23.87 -25.30
N VAL A 927 14.29 -23.16 -25.11
CA VAL A 927 15.45 -23.17 -26.02
C VAL A 927 16.51 -24.12 -25.46
N VAL A 928 17.06 -24.99 -26.30
CA VAL A 928 18.09 -25.97 -25.93
C VAL A 928 19.32 -25.82 -26.83
N ASP A 929 20.45 -25.53 -26.21
CA ASP A 929 21.76 -25.52 -26.85
C ASP A 929 22.48 -26.86 -26.58
N VAL A 930 23.04 -27.48 -27.61
CA VAL A 930 23.87 -28.67 -27.48
C VAL A 930 25.25 -28.35 -28.01
N SER A 931 26.25 -28.36 -27.13
CA SER A 931 27.65 -28.16 -27.46
C SER A 931 28.44 -29.47 -27.48
N HIS A 932 29.37 -29.57 -28.43
CA HIS A 932 30.33 -30.66 -28.53
C HIS A 932 31.74 -30.07 -28.68
N LYS A 933 32.64 -30.49 -27.80
CA LYS A 933 34.05 -30.04 -27.80
C LYS A 933 34.92 -31.15 -28.35
N THR A 934 35.69 -30.86 -29.39
CA THR A 934 36.66 -31.80 -29.94
C THR A 934 38.07 -31.26 -29.78
N ALA A 935 38.98 -32.07 -29.22
CA ALA A 935 40.40 -31.77 -29.13
C ALA A 935 41.11 -32.37 -30.36
N PRO A 936 41.57 -31.57 -31.33
CA PRO A 936 42.31 -32.11 -32.47
C PRO A 936 43.70 -32.62 -32.03
N LYS A 937 44.25 -33.61 -32.75
CA LYS A 937 45.58 -34.19 -32.47
C LYS A 937 46.73 -33.16 -32.52
N SER A 938 46.53 -32.01 -33.18
CA SER A 938 47.26 -30.76 -32.93
C SER A 938 46.34 -29.56 -33.19
N GLY A 939 46.42 -28.53 -32.34
CA GLY A 939 45.60 -27.31 -32.42
C GLY A 939 44.70 -27.06 -31.20
N ALA A 940 44.10 -25.87 -31.13
CA ALA A 940 43.16 -25.51 -30.06
C ALA A 940 41.84 -26.31 -30.18
N PRO A 941 41.20 -26.67 -29.05
CA PRO A 941 39.93 -27.39 -29.08
C PRO A 941 38.84 -26.57 -29.78
N VAL A 942 38.08 -27.23 -30.65
CA VAL A 942 36.96 -26.63 -31.38
C VAL A 942 35.67 -27.00 -30.67
N GLU A 943 34.89 -25.99 -30.25
CA GLU A 943 33.52 -26.18 -29.74
C GLU A 943 32.52 -25.88 -30.85
N THR A 944 31.63 -26.84 -31.10
CA THR A 944 30.51 -26.70 -32.03
C THR A 944 29.22 -26.64 -31.24
N ILE A 945 28.30 -25.75 -31.61
CA ILE A 945 27.02 -25.56 -30.90
C ILE A 945 25.90 -25.72 -31.92
N GLY A 946 24.95 -26.61 -31.62
CA GLY A 946 23.65 -26.65 -32.29
C GLY A 946 22.53 -26.18 -31.34
N ARG A 947 21.38 -25.78 -31.90
CA ARG A 947 20.22 -25.30 -31.14
C ARG A 947 18.91 -25.86 -31.68
N TYR A 948 18.03 -26.30 -30.76
CA TYR A 948 16.63 -26.58 -31.05
C TYR A 948 15.70 -25.96 -29.99
N THR A 949 14.41 -25.93 -30.28
CA THR A 949 13.36 -25.48 -29.35
C THR A 949 12.36 -26.58 -29.08
N GLN A 950 11.72 -26.54 -27.91
CA GLN A 950 10.64 -27.41 -27.49
C GLN A 950 9.39 -26.59 -27.16
N ASP A 951 8.25 -27.00 -27.70
CA ASP A 951 6.93 -26.40 -27.48
C ASP A 951 5.93 -27.51 -27.13
N ASN A 952 5.38 -27.47 -25.92
CA ASN A 952 4.43 -28.49 -25.43
C ASN A 952 2.97 -28.03 -25.53
N ASN A 953 2.69 -26.91 -26.22
CA ASN A 953 1.36 -26.32 -26.39
C ASN A 953 0.74 -26.61 -27.78
N VAL A 954 1.18 -27.67 -28.45
CA VAL A 954 0.62 -28.09 -29.73
C VAL A 954 -0.79 -28.65 -29.48
N PRO A 955 -1.83 -28.25 -30.26
CA PRO A 955 -3.18 -28.76 -30.06
C PRO A 955 -3.23 -30.29 -30.05
N ASP A 956 -3.79 -30.88 -28.99
CA ASP A 956 -3.94 -32.34 -28.84
C ASP A 956 -4.63 -32.93 -30.09
N GLN A 957 -3.99 -33.88 -30.75
CA GLN A 957 -4.67 -34.65 -31.79
C GLN A 957 -5.64 -35.64 -31.13
N VAL A 958 -6.93 -35.50 -31.45
CA VAL A 958 -7.98 -36.43 -31.07
C VAL A 958 -7.95 -37.62 -32.04
N THR A 959 -7.68 -38.82 -31.54
CA THR A 959 -7.89 -40.06 -32.30
C THR A 959 -9.05 -40.84 -31.70
N SER A 960 -9.95 -41.31 -32.58
CA SER A 960 -11.10 -42.15 -32.24
C SER A 960 -10.97 -43.50 -32.94
N LYS A 961 -10.88 -44.59 -32.16
CA LYS A 961 -11.12 -45.97 -32.62
C LYS A 961 -11.93 -46.67 -31.53
N LYS A 962 -13.06 -47.29 -31.90
CA LYS A 962 -13.96 -48.06 -31.01
C LYS A 962 -14.50 -47.31 -29.78
N GLY A 963 -14.88 -46.04 -29.92
CA GLY A 963 -15.63 -45.32 -28.87
C GLY A 963 -14.81 -44.81 -27.68
N GLU A 964 -13.50 -45.06 -27.63
CA GLU A 964 -12.58 -44.37 -26.69
C GLU A 964 -11.90 -43.19 -27.38
N ILE A 965 -12.08 -42.00 -26.80
CA ILE A 965 -11.39 -40.77 -27.18
C ILE A 965 -10.04 -40.76 -26.46
N SER A 966 -8.93 -40.98 -27.17
CA SER A 966 -7.59 -40.81 -26.59
C SER A 966 -7.00 -39.46 -27.06
N LYS A 967 -6.80 -38.54 -26.11
CA LYS A 967 -5.96 -37.34 -26.29
C LYS A 967 -4.52 -37.74 -26.02
N VAL A 968 -3.61 -37.47 -26.95
CA VAL A 968 -2.18 -37.69 -26.75
C VAL A 968 -1.51 -36.32 -26.68
N PRO A 969 -0.88 -35.96 -25.55
CA PRO A 969 -0.07 -34.75 -25.48
C PRO A 969 1.05 -34.83 -26.54
N GLY A 970 1.14 -33.84 -27.42
CA GLY A 970 2.19 -33.76 -28.44
C GLY A 970 3.14 -32.60 -28.15
N SER A 971 4.45 -32.88 -28.11
CA SER A 971 5.50 -31.85 -28.07
C SER A 971 6.03 -31.58 -29.48
N LYS A 972 6.15 -30.33 -29.89
CA LYS A 972 6.86 -29.91 -31.12
C LYS A 972 8.31 -29.59 -30.78
N PHE A 973 9.23 -30.19 -31.54
CA PHE A 973 10.64 -29.85 -31.49
C PHE A 973 11.07 -29.24 -32.83
N GLU A 974 11.82 -28.15 -32.81
CA GLU A 974 12.20 -27.39 -34.01
C GLU A 974 13.70 -27.05 -33.96
N ILE A 975 14.46 -27.53 -34.95
CA ILE A 975 15.89 -27.22 -35.10
C ILE A 975 16.00 -25.78 -35.60
N LEU A 976 16.70 -24.92 -34.85
CA LEU A 976 16.99 -23.54 -35.26
C LEU A 976 18.38 -23.42 -35.88
N GLN A 977 19.34 -24.20 -35.39
CA GLN A 977 20.71 -24.23 -35.90
C GLN A 977 21.26 -25.65 -35.80
N PHE A 978 21.48 -26.31 -36.94
CA PHE A 978 22.20 -27.57 -36.98
C PHE A 978 23.73 -27.32 -36.91
N PRO A 979 24.54 -28.23 -36.33
CA PRO A 979 25.98 -28.00 -36.22
C PRO A 979 26.67 -27.80 -37.59
N THR A 980 27.35 -26.66 -37.75
CA THR A 980 28.11 -26.27 -38.96
C THR A 980 29.55 -25.85 -38.60
N GLN A 981 30.52 -26.08 -39.50
CA GLN A 981 31.89 -25.59 -39.33
C GLN A 981 32.03 -24.14 -39.83
N VAL A 982 32.69 -23.27 -39.06
CA VAL A 982 33.05 -21.90 -39.47
C VAL A 982 34.51 -21.58 -39.07
N PRO A 983 35.39 -21.19 -40.01
CA PRO A 983 35.23 -21.23 -41.46
C PRO A 983 35.34 -22.68 -42.01
N PRO A 984 34.92 -22.95 -43.25
CA PRO A 984 35.03 -24.28 -43.86
C PRO A 984 36.50 -24.71 -43.98
N PRO A 985 36.89 -25.94 -43.59
CA PRO A 985 38.21 -26.46 -43.89
C PRO A 985 38.33 -26.89 -45.37
N ASN A 986 39.48 -26.57 -45.97
CA ASN A 986 40.10 -27.37 -47.02
C ASN A 986 40.97 -28.44 -46.31
N PRO A 987 40.79 -29.77 -46.43
CA PRO A 987 39.77 -30.56 -47.14
C PRO A 987 38.58 -31.00 -46.24
N PRO A 988 37.50 -31.55 -46.85
CA PRO A 988 36.25 -31.91 -46.19
C PRO A 988 36.24 -33.38 -45.72
N SER A 989 36.31 -33.62 -44.39
CA SER A 989 35.89 -34.86 -43.68
C SER A 989 36.59 -35.02 -42.31
N GLY A 990 36.60 -33.98 -41.48
CA GLY A 990 37.10 -34.15 -40.12
C GLY A 990 36.10 -34.91 -39.24
N ASP A 991 36.53 -35.97 -38.56
CA ASP A 991 35.85 -36.65 -37.45
C ASP A 991 35.10 -35.68 -36.47
N PRO A 992 35.63 -34.47 -36.12
CA PRO A 992 34.99 -33.57 -35.15
C PRO A 992 33.58 -33.03 -35.50
N LEU A 993 33.30 -32.66 -36.76
CA LEU A 993 31.97 -32.15 -37.14
C LEU A 993 30.95 -33.28 -37.22
N VAL A 994 31.40 -34.46 -37.65
CA VAL A 994 30.58 -35.67 -37.68
C VAL A 994 30.18 -36.07 -36.26
N GLU A 995 31.11 -36.05 -35.31
CA GLU A 995 30.84 -36.26 -33.88
C GLU A 995 29.81 -35.26 -33.35
N ALA A 996 29.95 -33.97 -33.66
CA ALA A 996 29.03 -32.92 -33.22
C ALA A 996 27.60 -33.10 -33.76
N LYS A 997 27.46 -33.44 -35.05
CA LYS A 997 26.17 -33.71 -35.69
C LYS A 997 25.51 -34.96 -35.10
N VAL A 998 26.29 -36.00 -34.78
CA VAL A 998 25.80 -37.20 -34.08
C VAL A 998 25.37 -36.87 -32.66
N ASN A 999 26.18 -36.15 -31.88
CA ASN A 999 25.84 -35.76 -30.50
C ASN A 999 24.56 -34.91 -30.44
N PHE A 1000 24.44 -33.91 -31.31
CA PHE A 1000 23.25 -33.06 -31.41
C PHE A 1000 21.98 -33.89 -31.69
N SER A 1001 22.04 -34.75 -32.71
CA SER A 1001 20.88 -35.53 -33.16
C SER A 1001 20.48 -36.61 -32.15
N MET A 1002 21.45 -37.24 -31.50
CA MET A 1002 21.19 -38.20 -30.42
C MET A 1002 20.64 -37.52 -29.15
N ALA A 1003 21.10 -36.32 -28.82
CA ALA A 1003 20.59 -35.53 -27.69
C ALA A 1003 19.14 -35.07 -27.92
N MET A 1004 18.85 -34.55 -29.11
CA MET A 1004 17.48 -34.16 -29.49
C MET A 1004 16.55 -35.36 -29.56
N ALA A 1005 16.99 -36.49 -30.12
CA ALA A 1005 16.23 -37.73 -30.14
C ALA A 1005 15.96 -38.26 -28.72
N ALA A 1006 16.92 -38.19 -27.81
CA ALA A 1006 16.73 -38.54 -26.41
C ALA A 1006 15.69 -37.63 -25.71
N ASP A 1007 15.70 -36.32 -25.99
CA ASP A 1007 14.72 -35.37 -25.42
C ASP A 1007 13.31 -35.58 -25.97
N ILE A 1008 13.19 -35.85 -27.29
CA ILE A 1008 11.93 -36.24 -27.93
C ILE A 1008 11.37 -37.48 -27.22
N LEU A 1009 12.17 -38.53 -27.06
CA LEU A 1009 11.73 -39.78 -26.43
C LEU A 1009 11.45 -39.62 -24.92
N ALA A 1010 12.18 -38.75 -24.23
CA ALA A 1010 11.91 -38.41 -22.83
C ALA A 1010 10.52 -37.78 -22.65
N SER A 1011 10.07 -37.00 -23.63
CA SER A 1011 8.76 -36.33 -23.63
C SER A 1011 7.56 -37.24 -23.91
N LEU A 1012 7.78 -38.49 -24.36
CA LEU A 1012 6.70 -39.42 -24.71
C LEU A 1012 6.27 -40.30 -23.53
N ASP A 1013 4.97 -40.50 -23.33
CA ASP A 1013 4.44 -41.34 -22.24
C ASP A 1013 4.59 -42.85 -22.50
N SER A 1014 4.69 -43.25 -23.76
CA SER A 1014 4.81 -44.65 -24.20
C SER A 1014 5.67 -44.74 -25.48
N PRO A 1015 6.21 -45.93 -25.82
CA PRO A 1015 6.91 -46.11 -27.10
C PRO A 1015 6.04 -45.66 -28.28
N PRO A 1016 6.59 -44.95 -29.28
CA PRO A 1016 5.84 -44.58 -30.47
C PRO A 1016 5.44 -45.84 -31.24
N THR A 1017 4.32 -45.77 -31.95
CA THR A 1017 3.77 -46.89 -32.73
C THR A 1017 3.31 -46.41 -34.10
N LYS A 1018 2.96 -47.33 -35.00
CA LYS A 1018 2.40 -46.97 -36.31
C LYS A 1018 1.12 -46.12 -36.21
N ASP A 1019 0.27 -46.38 -35.21
CA ASP A 1019 -0.96 -45.59 -34.98
C ASP A 1019 -0.67 -44.25 -34.25
N LYS A 1020 0.50 -44.13 -33.59
CA LYS A 1020 0.96 -42.91 -32.88
C LYS A 1020 2.44 -42.63 -33.23
N PRO A 1021 2.74 -42.21 -34.47
CA PRO A 1021 4.12 -42.11 -34.94
C PRO A 1021 4.79 -40.79 -34.50
N ILE A 1022 6.12 -40.81 -34.41
CA ILE A 1022 6.91 -39.57 -34.40
C ILE A 1022 6.92 -39.02 -35.83
N ARG A 1023 6.52 -37.75 -35.99
CA ARG A 1023 6.44 -37.12 -37.31
C ARG A 1023 7.62 -36.18 -37.54
N LEU A 1024 8.40 -36.44 -38.57
CA LEU A 1024 9.51 -35.58 -38.99
C LEU A 1024 9.09 -34.76 -40.23
N ARG A 1025 9.37 -33.45 -40.20
CA ARG A 1025 9.10 -32.51 -41.29
C ARG A 1025 10.31 -31.59 -41.45
N GLY A 1026 10.69 -31.29 -42.68
CA GLY A 1026 11.82 -30.39 -42.94
C GLY A 1026 12.18 -30.30 -44.42
N SER A 1027 12.92 -29.27 -44.78
CA SER A 1027 13.46 -29.02 -46.12
C SER A 1027 14.97 -29.28 -46.24
N ASN A 1028 15.65 -29.58 -45.14
CA ASN A 1028 17.06 -29.96 -45.13
C ASN A 1028 17.19 -31.50 -45.06
N PRO A 1029 17.69 -32.18 -46.12
CA PRO A 1029 17.80 -33.63 -46.13
C PRO A 1029 18.81 -34.15 -45.10
N GLU A 1030 19.87 -33.40 -44.80
CA GLU A 1030 20.91 -33.81 -43.86
C GLU A 1030 20.37 -33.84 -42.42
N GLU A 1031 19.71 -32.77 -41.97
CA GLU A 1031 19.09 -32.70 -40.63
C GLU A 1031 18.10 -33.85 -40.41
N LEU A 1032 17.27 -34.13 -41.42
CA LEU A 1032 16.27 -35.19 -41.38
C LEU A 1032 16.90 -36.57 -41.32
N GLU A 1033 17.94 -36.84 -42.12
CA GLU A 1033 18.62 -38.14 -42.12
C GLU A 1033 19.34 -38.42 -40.80
N TYR A 1034 20.02 -37.42 -40.23
CA TYR A 1034 20.71 -37.54 -38.93
C TYR A 1034 19.73 -37.80 -37.78
N LEU A 1035 18.64 -37.01 -37.67
CA LEU A 1035 17.64 -37.18 -36.61
C LEU A 1035 16.84 -38.47 -36.77
N TYR A 1036 16.45 -38.84 -37.99
CA TYR A 1036 15.79 -40.11 -38.28
C TYR A 1036 16.66 -41.30 -37.85
N THR A 1037 17.95 -41.28 -38.21
CA THR A 1037 18.90 -42.36 -37.86
C THR A 1037 19.09 -42.46 -36.35
N ALA A 1038 19.22 -41.34 -35.65
CA ALA A 1038 19.33 -41.29 -34.19
C ALA A 1038 18.09 -41.88 -33.48
N LEU A 1039 16.87 -41.51 -33.91
CA LEU A 1039 15.62 -42.04 -33.38
C LEU A 1039 15.49 -43.55 -33.59
N VAL A 1040 15.86 -44.05 -34.78
CA VAL A 1040 15.85 -45.50 -35.06
C VAL A 1040 16.83 -46.24 -34.16
N ILE A 1041 18.05 -45.72 -33.97
CA ILE A 1041 19.06 -46.36 -33.11
C ILE A 1041 18.60 -46.43 -31.66
N LEU A 1042 18.13 -45.31 -31.10
CA LEU A 1042 17.64 -45.27 -29.72
C LEU A 1042 16.40 -46.17 -29.55
N GLY A 1043 15.52 -46.23 -30.55
CA GLY A 1043 14.34 -47.10 -30.54
C GLY A 1043 14.65 -48.59 -30.67
N GLU A 1044 15.58 -49.00 -31.52
CA GLU A 1044 15.93 -50.42 -31.72
C GLU A 1044 16.80 -50.98 -30.58
N LYS A 1045 17.65 -50.14 -29.98
CA LYS A 1045 18.63 -50.53 -28.94
C LYS A 1045 18.14 -50.34 -27.50
N ASN A 1046 16.92 -49.82 -27.29
CA ASN A 1046 16.29 -49.74 -25.97
C ASN A 1046 15.33 -50.93 -25.76
N PRO A 1047 15.66 -51.91 -24.90
CA PRO A 1047 14.85 -53.12 -24.72
C PRO A 1047 13.49 -52.86 -24.04
N LYS A 1048 13.35 -51.79 -23.24
CA LYS A 1048 12.11 -51.47 -22.50
C LYS A 1048 11.23 -50.42 -23.18
N PHE A 1049 11.76 -49.72 -24.18
CA PHE A 1049 11.05 -48.70 -24.95
C PHE A 1049 11.25 -48.90 -26.45
N LYS A 1050 11.20 -50.18 -26.86
CA LYS A 1050 11.52 -50.60 -28.23
C LYS A 1050 10.42 -50.19 -29.21
N PHE A 1051 10.81 -49.58 -30.32
CA PHE A 1051 9.92 -49.33 -31.46
C PHE A 1051 10.66 -49.57 -32.78
N ASN A 1052 9.90 -49.84 -33.84
CA ASN A 1052 10.45 -50.08 -35.18
C ASN A 1052 10.31 -48.82 -36.07
N ARG A 1053 10.90 -48.88 -37.26
CA ARG A 1053 10.92 -47.77 -38.23
C ARG A 1053 9.52 -47.31 -38.65
N ASP A 1054 8.53 -48.21 -38.64
CA ASP A 1054 7.14 -47.88 -38.99
C ASP A 1054 6.44 -46.96 -37.95
N ALA A 1055 7.08 -46.72 -36.80
CA ALA A 1055 6.66 -45.74 -35.80
C ALA A 1055 7.22 -44.32 -36.04
N ILE A 1056 7.97 -44.11 -37.13
CA ILE A 1056 8.47 -42.79 -37.55
C ILE A 1056 7.91 -42.47 -38.94
N GLU A 1057 7.14 -41.39 -39.02
CA GLU A 1057 6.54 -40.90 -40.27
C GLU A 1057 7.32 -39.68 -40.76
N VAL A 1058 7.99 -39.80 -41.91
CA VAL A 1058 8.74 -38.70 -42.52
C VAL A 1058 7.91 -38.03 -43.61
N ASN A 1059 7.53 -36.79 -43.36
CA ASN A 1059 6.73 -35.96 -44.25
C ASN A 1059 7.62 -34.86 -44.86
N SER A 1060 8.41 -35.23 -45.86
CA SER A 1060 9.34 -34.33 -46.57
C SER A 1060 9.49 -34.72 -48.04
N ALA A 1061 9.68 -33.72 -48.90
CA ALA A 1061 9.99 -33.92 -50.31
C ALA A 1061 11.49 -34.16 -50.58
N VAL A 1062 12.37 -33.88 -49.60
CA VAL A 1062 13.84 -33.91 -49.79
C VAL A 1062 14.51 -35.16 -49.21
N PHE A 1063 13.85 -35.87 -48.30
CA PHE A 1063 14.36 -37.10 -47.68
C PHE A 1063 13.23 -38.10 -47.51
N HIS A 1064 13.43 -39.33 -48.01
CA HIS A 1064 12.50 -40.45 -47.84
C HIS A 1064 13.25 -41.63 -47.17
N PRO A 1065 12.70 -42.24 -46.11
CA PRO A 1065 13.34 -43.37 -45.41
C PRO A 1065 13.68 -44.56 -46.31
N ASP A 1066 12.99 -44.73 -47.44
CA ASP A 1066 13.29 -45.79 -48.39
C ASP A 1066 14.64 -45.62 -49.09
N ASN A 1067 15.15 -44.39 -49.19
CA ASN A 1067 16.44 -44.08 -49.80
C ASN A 1067 17.62 -44.62 -48.97
N VAL A 1068 17.40 -44.91 -47.69
CA VAL A 1068 18.42 -45.43 -46.77
C VAL A 1068 18.22 -46.92 -46.42
N LYS A 1069 17.27 -47.62 -47.08
CA LYS A 1069 17.02 -49.06 -46.90
C LYS A 1069 17.98 -49.91 -47.75
N GLY A 1070 18.53 -50.97 -47.17
CA GLY A 1070 19.37 -51.94 -47.88
C GLY A 1070 18.56 -52.96 -48.69
N ARG A 1071 19.21 -53.66 -49.65
CA ARG A 1071 18.57 -54.68 -50.52
C ARG A 1071 18.04 -55.92 -49.77
N LEU A 1072 18.60 -56.22 -48.59
CA LEU A 1072 18.20 -57.33 -47.71
C LEU A 1072 18.22 -56.78 -46.28
N TRP A 1073 17.04 -56.64 -45.66
CA TRP A 1073 16.81 -56.24 -44.26
C TRP A 1073 17.89 -55.38 -43.59
N GLY A 1074 17.64 -54.07 -43.45
CA GLY A 1074 18.54 -53.17 -42.71
C GLY A 1074 18.76 -51.83 -43.39
N PHE A 1075 19.83 -51.15 -43.01
CA PHE A 1075 20.26 -49.90 -43.65
C PHE A 1075 21.15 -50.20 -44.87
N SER A 1076 21.08 -49.34 -45.90
CA SER A 1076 21.95 -49.41 -47.07
C SER A 1076 23.41 -49.19 -46.67
N SER A 1077 24.37 -49.85 -47.34
CA SER A 1077 25.81 -49.61 -47.12
C SER A 1077 26.20 -48.15 -47.37
N ASN A 1078 25.42 -47.43 -48.18
CA ASN A 1078 25.61 -46.02 -48.49
C ASN A 1078 24.81 -45.06 -47.59
N SER A 1079 24.07 -45.59 -46.61
CA SER A 1079 23.31 -44.75 -45.67
C SER A 1079 24.22 -44.12 -44.61
N LEU A 1080 23.76 -43.00 -44.03
CA LEU A 1080 24.41 -42.39 -42.88
C LEU A 1080 24.59 -43.36 -41.70
N TYR A 1081 23.66 -44.29 -41.52
CA TYR A 1081 23.76 -45.34 -40.50
C TYR A 1081 25.05 -46.15 -40.67
N SER A 1082 25.32 -46.65 -41.88
CA SER A 1082 26.50 -47.49 -42.16
C SER A 1082 27.80 -46.69 -42.25
N GLN A 1083 27.76 -45.47 -42.80
CA GLN A 1083 28.94 -44.64 -43.02
C GLN A 1083 29.43 -43.92 -41.75
N VAL A 1084 28.51 -43.59 -40.84
CA VAL A 1084 28.80 -42.77 -39.64
C VAL A 1084 28.43 -43.51 -38.35
N PHE A 1085 27.16 -43.90 -38.18
CA PHE A 1085 26.68 -44.39 -36.87
C PHE A 1085 27.14 -45.80 -36.51
N THR A 1086 27.58 -46.62 -37.46
CA THR A 1086 28.15 -47.96 -37.19
C THR A 1086 29.59 -48.11 -37.71
N ASN A 1087 30.22 -47.02 -38.13
CA ASN A 1087 31.59 -47.04 -38.62
C ASN A 1087 32.57 -47.20 -37.44
N THR A 1088 33.20 -48.37 -37.35
CA THR A 1088 34.15 -48.69 -36.27
C THR A 1088 35.46 -47.92 -36.37
N GLY A 1089 35.72 -47.23 -37.49
CA GLY A 1089 36.84 -46.29 -37.63
C GLY A 1089 36.63 -44.96 -36.89
N LEU A 1090 35.39 -44.65 -36.45
CA LEU A 1090 35.03 -43.42 -35.73
C LEU A 1090 34.78 -43.69 -34.24
N THR A 1091 35.84 -43.99 -33.48
CA THR A 1091 35.76 -44.43 -32.07
C THR A 1091 34.96 -43.47 -31.18
N GLU A 1092 35.16 -42.15 -31.32
CA GLU A 1092 34.49 -41.16 -30.46
C GLU A 1092 32.99 -41.05 -30.78
N THR A 1093 32.63 -41.15 -32.07
CA THR A 1093 31.24 -41.24 -32.50
C THR A 1093 30.55 -42.47 -31.89
N GLN A 1094 31.24 -43.61 -31.85
CA GLN A 1094 30.71 -44.82 -31.19
C GLN A 1094 30.54 -44.63 -29.67
N ASN A 1095 31.48 -43.95 -28.99
CA ASN A 1095 31.38 -43.64 -27.57
C ASN A 1095 30.14 -42.78 -27.26
N ILE A 1096 29.92 -41.73 -28.05
CA ILE A 1096 28.73 -40.86 -27.94
C ILE A 1096 27.46 -41.70 -28.08
N ILE A 1097 27.38 -42.55 -29.12
CA ILE A 1097 26.20 -43.38 -29.38
C ILE A 1097 25.94 -44.35 -28.22
N GLN A 1098 26.95 -45.09 -27.76
CA GLN A 1098 26.80 -46.04 -26.65
C GLN A 1098 26.43 -45.35 -25.34
N SER A 1099 27.01 -44.17 -25.08
CA SER A 1099 26.67 -43.34 -23.93
C SER A 1099 25.19 -42.93 -23.95
N LYS A 1100 24.69 -42.40 -25.08
CA LYS A 1100 23.29 -42.00 -25.23
C LYS A 1100 22.32 -43.21 -25.17
N ILE A 1101 22.70 -44.36 -25.71
CA ILE A 1101 21.93 -45.61 -25.57
C ILE A 1101 21.82 -45.98 -24.08
N LYS A 1102 22.94 -45.94 -23.34
CA LYS A 1102 22.96 -46.24 -21.90
C LYS A 1102 22.12 -45.25 -21.08
N HIS A 1103 22.20 -43.95 -21.36
CA HIS A 1103 21.35 -42.94 -20.74
C HIS A 1103 19.87 -43.23 -20.98
N MET A 1104 19.49 -43.55 -22.22
CA MET A 1104 18.12 -43.91 -22.56
C MET A 1104 17.66 -45.20 -21.87
N GLN A 1105 18.54 -46.20 -21.75
CA GLN A 1105 18.26 -47.43 -20.99
C GLN A 1105 18.01 -47.12 -19.50
N GLN A 1106 18.87 -46.29 -18.87
CA GLN A 1106 18.70 -45.83 -17.50
C GLN A 1106 17.39 -45.07 -17.30
N MET A 1107 17.06 -44.13 -18.19
CA MET A 1107 15.78 -43.43 -18.14
C MET A 1107 14.62 -44.39 -18.24
N THR A 1108 14.67 -45.35 -19.14
CA THR A 1108 13.57 -46.32 -19.25
C THR A 1108 13.51 -47.30 -18.08
N ASP A 1109 14.64 -47.59 -17.44
CA ASP A 1109 14.69 -48.34 -16.20
C ASP A 1109 14.05 -47.56 -15.04
N GLU A 1110 14.24 -46.24 -14.97
CA GLU A 1110 13.65 -45.36 -13.96
C GLU A 1110 12.17 -45.04 -14.27
N LYS A 1111 11.87 -44.71 -15.51
CA LYS A 1111 10.55 -44.29 -16.03
C LYS A 1111 9.56 -45.45 -16.13
N PHE A 1112 10.05 -46.66 -16.45
CA PHE A 1112 9.22 -47.85 -16.71
C PHE A 1112 9.61 -49.07 -15.87
N SER A 1113 10.28 -48.94 -14.71
CA SER A 1113 10.38 -50.08 -13.77
C SER A 1113 9.00 -50.43 -13.19
N PRO A 1114 8.33 -51.52 -13.61
CA PRO A 1114 6.88 -51.64 -13.42
C PRO A 1114 6.38 -52.24 -12.10
N GLN A 1115 7.23 -52.63 -11.14
CA GLN A 1115 6.72 -53.48 -10.04
C GLN A 1115 7.24 -53.15 -8.64
N LYS A 1116 8.56 -53.05 -8.42
CA LYS A 1116 9.11 -52.81 -7.07
C LYS A 1116 8.80 -51.42 -6.49
N GLU A 1117 8.70 -50.38 -7.32
CA GLU A 1117 8.37 -49.01 -6.87
C GLU A 1117 6.86 -48.83 -6.66
N ARG A 1118 6.04 -49.37 -7.57
CA ARG A 1118 4.58 -49.43 -7.41
C ARG A 1118 4.17 -50.24 -6.18
N GLU A 1119 4.79 -51.39 -5.94
CA GLU A 1119 4.57 -52.18 -4.71
C GLU A 1119 5.02 -51.40 -3.47
N LYS A 1120 6.13 -50.65 -3.50
CA LYS A 1120 6.56 -49.82 -2.35
C LYS A 1120 5.57 -48.70 -2.04
N VAL A 1121 5.02 -48.02 -3.04
CA VAL A 1121 4.04 -46.95 -2.83
C VAL A 1121 2.68 -47.51 -2.44
N ASP A 1122 2.17 -48.54 -3.14
CA ASP A 1122 0.89 -49.17 -2.79
C ASP A 1122 0.95 -49.88 -1.41
N SER A 1123 2.06 -50.53 -1.06
CA SER A 1123 2.27 -51.08 0.30
C SER A 1123 2.38 -49.99 1.35
N LYS A 1124 3.10 -48.88 1.09
CA LYS A 1124 3.14 -47.73 2.00
C LYS A 1124 1.76 -47.08 2.15
N VAL A 1125 0.97 -46.95 1.08
CA VAL A 1125 -0.39 -46.41 1.14
C VAL A 1125 -1.33 -47.33 1.91
N GLN A 1126 -1.23 -48.65 1.71
CA GLN A 1126 -2.00 -49.61 2.50
C GLN A 1126 -1.56 -49.61 3.97
N GLU A 1127 -0.25 -49.56 4.23
CA GLU A 1127 0.33 -49.44 5.56
C GLU A 1127 -0.09 -48.14 6.26
N ILE A 1128 -0.15 -47.01 5.54
CA ILE A 1128 -0.73 -45.75 6.04
C ILE A 1128 -2.20 -45.94 6.39
N THR A 1129 -2.96 -46.64 5.56
CA THR A 1129 -4.41 -46.82 5.75
C THR A 1129 -4.70 -47.68 6.97
N ASP A 1130 -3.96 -48.78 7.11
CA ASP A 1130 -4.10 -49.73 8.22
C ASP A 1130 -3.61 -49.08 9.53
N LYS A 1131 -2.47 -48.38 9.49
CA LYS A 1131 -1.91 -47.68 10.66
C LYS A 1131 -2.73 -46.46 11.06
N GLN A 1132 -3.22 -45.65 10.11
CA GLN A 1132 -4.10 -44.51 10.40
C GLN A 1132 -5.41 -44.99 11.02
N SER A 1133 -6.05 -46.01 10.46
CA SER A 1133 -7.31 -46.55 11.01
C SER A 1133 -7.12 -47.10 12.42
N LYS A 1134 -6.00 -47.81 12.66
CA LYS A 1134 -5.65 -48.33 13.98
C LYS A 1134 -5.30 -47.22 14.98
N MET A 1135 -4.49 -46.25 14.56
CA MET A 1135 -4.12 -45.08 15.37
C MET A 1135 -5.34 -44.24 15.73
N LYS A 1136 -6.21 -43.97 14.75
CA LYS A 1136 -7.48 -43.27 14.98
C LYS A 1136 -8.35 -43.99 16.00
N LYS A 1137 -8.39 -45.33 15.98
CA LYS A 1137 -9.13 -46.13 16.97
C LYS A 1137 -8.50 -46.06 18.36
N GLU A 1138 -7.18 -46.17 18.46
CA GLU A 1138 -6.44 -46.14 19.74
C GLU A 1138 -6.41 -44.74 20.38
N LEU A 1139 -6.32 -43.68 19.56
CA LEU A 1139 -6.32 -42.28 20.00
C LEU A 1139 -7.72 -41.67 20.07
N ASN A 1140 -8.78 -42.36 19.62
CA ASN A 1140 -10.15 -41.84 19.62
C ASN A 1140 -10.59 -41.24 20.98
N PRO A 1141 -10.30 -41.86 22.15
CA PRO A 1141 -10.67 -41.25 23.43
C PRO A 1141 -9.93 -39.93 23.68
N VAL A 1142 -8.65 -39.86 23.28
CA VAL A 1142 -7.84 -38.64 23.37
C VAL A 1142 -8.41 -37.59 22.41
N HIS A 1143 -8.57 -37.92 21.13
CA HIS A 1143 -9.09 -37.00 20.10
C HIS A 1143 -10.44 -36.40 20.50
N LYS A 1144 -11.42 -37.22 20.93
CA LYS A 1144 -12.73 -36.72 21.37
C LYS A 1144 -12.64 -35.77 22.56
N THR A 1145 -11.74 -36.06 23.48
CA THR A 1145 -11.51 -35.20 24.64
C THR A 1145 -10.88 -33.88 24.18
N THR A 1146 -9.82 -33.94 23.37
CA THR A 1146 -9.12 -32.76 22.84
C THR A 1146 -10.03 -31.90 21.98
N GLU A 1147 -10.83 -32.47 21.08
CA GLU A 1147 -11.79 -31.74 20.25
C GLU A 1147 -12.79 -30.96 21.11
N ARG A 1148 -13.37 -31.63 22.11
CA ARG A 1148 -14.27 -31.00 23.07
C ARG A 1148 -13.57 -29.88 23.84
N THR A 1149 -12.33 -30.11 24.28
CA THR A 1149 -11.54 -29.09 24.98
C THR A 1149 -11.20 -27.92 24.06
N ILE A 1150 -10.82 -28.13 22.79
CA ILE A 1150 -10.59 -27.05 21.83
C ILE A 1150 -11.87 -26.26 21.58
N GLU A 1151 -13.03 -26.91 21.49
CA GLU A 1151 -14.31 -26.22 21.32
C GLU A 1151 -14.67 -25.34 22.53
N GLN A 1152 -14.36 -25.80 23.75
CA GLN A 1152 -14.71 -25.12 25.00
C GLN A 1152 -13.68 -24.06 25.44
N GLU A 1153 -12.40 -24.34 25.22
CA GLU A 1153 -11.27 -23.61 25.78
C GLU A 1153 -10.38 -22.96 24.72
N GLY A 1154 -10.47 -23.41 23.47
CA GLY A 1154 -9.60 -23.05 22.37
C GLY A 1154 -8.28 -23.84 22.34
N PRO A 1155 -7.50 -23.72 21.25
CA PRO A 1155 -6.22 -24.41 21.11
C PRO A 1155 -5.22 -24.04 22.21
N ALA A 1156 -4.42 -25.01 22.63
CA ALA A 1156 -3.37 -24.80 23.62
C ALA A 1156 -2.24 -23.93 23.04
N PRO A 1157 -1.73 -22.96 23.83
CA PRO A 1157 -0.56 -22.19 23.43
C PRO A 1157 0.70 -23.06 23.42
N GLU A 1158 1.75 -22.62 22.74
CA GLU A 1158 3.06 -23.28 22.72
C GLU A 1158 3.79 -23.16 24.06
N SER A 1159 3.51 -22.08 24.80
CA SER A 1159 4.09 -21.83 26.11
C SER A 1159 3.03 -21.30 27.07
N PRO A 1160 3.18 -21.54 28.40
CA PRO A 1160 2.35 -20.84 29.37
C PRO A 1160 2.58 -19.33 29.21
N SER A 1161 1.53 -18.58 28.87
CA SER A 1161 1.59 -17.12 28.78
C SER A 1161 2.23 -16.57 30.05
N THR A 1162 3.21 -15.67 29.89
CA THR A 1162 3.82 -14.95 31.02
C THR A 1162 2.90 -13.90 31.65
N GLY A 1163 1.60 -13.92 31.27
CA GLY A 1163 0.57 -12.88 31.29
C GLY A 1163 0.57 -11.91 32.47
N MET A 1164 0.02 -10.71 32.20
CA MET A 1164 0.07 -9.54 33.09
C MET A 1164 -0.76 -9.65 34.38
N ARG A 1165 -1.26 -10.84 34.72
CA ARG A 1165 -2.18 -11.12 35.84
C ARG A 1165 -1.49 -11.78 37.04
N LYS A 1166 -0.23 -11.42 37.28
CA LYS A 1166 0.57 -11.98 38.39
C LYS A 1166 0.23 -11.40 39.75
#